data_AF-A0A520IN85-F1
#
_entry.id   AF-A0A520IN85-F1
#
_cell.length_a   1.000
_cell.length_b   1.000
_cell.length_c   1.000
_cell.angle_alpha   90.00
_cell.angle_beta   90.00
_cell.angle_gamma   90.00
#
_symmetry.space_group_name_H-M   'P 1'
#
loop_
_entity.id
_entity.type
_entity.pdbx_description
1 polymer ?
#
loop_
_entity_poly.entity_id
_entity_poly.type
_entity_poly.pdbx_seq_one_letter_code
_entity_poly.pdbx_strand_id
1 'polypeptide(L)'
;MGPLCKSHLKHLKFLIAIRNEDWYRASAIGLDFEYRELELSLHKHEAETIYSKLNERNKISHFADFEEAWIQMGDEVPLLEFVYAITQGDSLHNKLKQQILQIAREQGQNGNLQLELLRTVSLADAMGAKIDVSRLGSNIEYQFIIEKLENEYLVKISADRKYIQGLHMIRSQKLTEILFDEFISYKAAYAYKTIQLLAEEDIYLFLLQLFYLDILKPDQFRSALNQDFPIDNWSTYASVLKAYIWLGIRQYVETNRSTIDECQAMFAGAWIFFVDFLFSSNYDRNGLLDLFKVDDQRRSEIDDINNRLTPKETVFNLAALLISKVEFPRAIPSTVFQWKSYGEMLFWLKNIPNDKPVLPVFEEAQLEKAFKSMDSKSLSKLMLGMHSYSSALDSMRSKFSGYFIQRIKDEFDVVHVDTANDEVTIHYIIDILKGTELRSSNDFVVNILDIIRTALPDKKKFNSQGYGHRLQTISVDYDPTHKTISIESLPLEEWVNINACITKLYDYNHRPANWNEYLLRVNDWDELIKLKINEFNGSFAKVFGGSKTYQPVVPVMKNASFKFPEKVKEPKSITDPLGVYGGKRTDLTAENKRDQTSKMLQSKYERYFKSLSDFKASVENFLHQSGKTLQSRIQLKTEVGHIHDENIERLSQTNLYDAIAKLTDYTVQHQHVLGNINAKPHVKVEQNALLTAAATWKDFLGDNSKGDRSFNRILKLKSDFESKITKELKQFSRSEHFTIRYLNNKTTAGKPILIIEGKSPFWSFLGFKEAYHIIHNAIDNPEYTSLKYLMLEVWFSNIYFLQTVQNKTLNNQWNQVPLYNLKDKSFEELSTLNGMPQLIEEQIRARLDIDTWAKLYPEFNKINLASEAYGKTLLLVDHLHDLRLLDEIDLSDPDADRLHEHVGKIVSTLEEAFQTTLDSLYDWTNMFPLEENSYLSSEEEQAYFEAMIAVSKYIFPQPKGNEENYQVIINMQIIAGWVERLKVCTQNWAAFILLLSGKYMRKYGKIA
;
A
#
# COMPACT_ATOMS: atom_id res chain seq x y z
N MET A 1 -38.95 -1.05 -70.59
CA MET A 1 -38.57 -2.47 -70.55
C MET A 1 -38.79 -3.00 -69.13
N GLY A 2 -39.59 -4.07 -69.01
CA GLY A 2 -39.38 -5.15 -68.03
C GLY A 2 -39.57 -4.86 -66.53
N PRO A 3 -40.74 -5.17 -65.97
CA PRO A 3 -40.95 -5.33 -64.52
C PRO A 3 -40.44 -6.72 -64.10
N LEU A 4 -39.22 -6.82 -63.58
CA LEU A 4 -38.67 -8.11 -63.09
C LEU A 4 -37.58 -7.86 -62.02
N CYS A 5 -37.94 -7.18 -60.92
CA CYS A 5 -37.16 -7.23 -59.66
C CYS A 5 -37.90 -6.69 -58.42
N LYS A 6 -39.25 -6.57 -58.44
CA LYS A 6 -40.01 -6.03 -57.28
C LYS A 6 -40.73 -7.08 -56.42
N SER A 7 -40.80 -8.36 -56.82
CA SER A 7 -41.56 -9.38 -56.06
C SER A 7 -40.74 -10.27 -55.14
N HIS A 8 -39.41 -10.37 -55.29
CA HIS A 8 -38.58 -11.19 -54.41
C HIS A 8 -37.94 -10.44 -53.23
N LEU A 9 -38.02 -9.10 -53.20
CA LEU A 9 -37.49 -8.28 -52.10
C LEU A 9 -38.42 -8.25 -50.86
N LYS A 10 -39.71 -8.63 -50.98
CA LYS A 10 -40.70 -8.57 -49.89
C LYS A 10 -40.49 -9.61 -48.77
N HIS A 11 -39.55 -10.53 -48.93
CA HIS A 11 -39.22 -11.56 -47.94
C HIS A 11 -37.79 -11.42 -47.38
N LEU A 12 -37.09 -10.33 -47.69
CA LEU A 12 -35.76 -10.06 -47.15
C LEU A 12 -35.87 -9.21 -45.89
N LYS A 13 -35.33 -9.73 -44.79
CA LYS A 13 -35.13 -8.97 -43.55
C LYS A 13 -33.74 -8.34 -43.59
N PHE A 14 -33.67 -7.03 -43.46
CA PHE A 14 -32.40 -6.30 -43.39
C PHE A 14 -32.11 -5.94 -41.94
N LEU A 15 -30.92 -6.29 -41.46
CA LEU A 15 -30.36 -5.73 -40.24
C LEU A 15 -29.41 -4.60 -40.66
N ILE A 16 -29.70 -3.38 -40.22
CA ILE A 16 -28.93 -2.19 -40.58
C ILE A 16 -28.30 -1.65 -39.29
N ALA A 17 -26.99 -1.44 -39.30
CA ALA A 17 -26.29 -0.69 -38.27
C ALA A 17 -25.96 0.70 -38.82
N ILE A 18 -26.44 1.74 -38.15
CA ILE A 18 -26.24 3.15 -38.49
C ILE A 18 -25.85 3.91 -37.24
N ARG A 19 -25.15 5.05 -37.41
CA ARG A 19 -24.90 5.97 -36.30
C ARG A 19 -26.17 6.74 -35.97
N ASN A 20 -26.36 7.10 -34.70
CA ASN A 20 -27.53 7.87 -34.27
C ASN A 20 -27.72 9.18 -35.06
N GLU A 21 -26.63 9.89 -35.35
CA GLU A 21 -26.66 11.13 -36.14
C GLU A 21 -27.16 10.95 -37.58
N ASP A 22 -26.77 9.85 -38.23
CA ASP A 22 -27.22 9.49 -39.58
C ASP A 22 -28.67 8.98 -39.56
N TRP A 23 -29.09 8.35 -38.45
CA TRP A 23 -30.50 7.97 -38.22
C TRP A 23 -31.40 9.20 -38.13
N TYR A 24 -31.04 10.21 -37.34
CA TYR A 24 -31.83 11.44 -37.24
C TYR A 24 -31.99 12.12 -38.61
N ARG A 25 -30.95 12.12 -39.46
CA ARG A 25 -31.03 12.63 -40.84
C ARG A 25 -31.90 11.77 -41.75
N ALA A 26 -31.90 10.45 -41.60
CA ALA A 26 -32.70 9.52 -42.40
C ALA A 26 -34.18 9.45 -41.98
N SER A 27 -34.48 9.63 -40.69
CA SER A 27 -35.83 9.56 -40.12
C SER A 27 -36.77 10.67 -40.65
N ALA A 28 -36.22 11.76 -41.19
CA ALA A 28 -36.97 12.82 -41.89
C ALA A 28 -37.75 12.35 -43.14
N ILE A 29 -37.52 11.11 -43.60
CA ILE A 29 -38.16 10.50 -44.78
C ILE A 29 -39.43 9.69 -44.41
N GLY A 30 -39.79 9.60 -43.12
CA GLY A 30 -41.11 9.11 -42.68
C GLY A 30 -41.32 7.59 -42.76
N LEU A 31 -40.25 6.80 -42.60
CA LEU A 31 -40.31 5.34 -42.54
C LEU A 31 -40.05 4.86 -41.10
N ASP A 32 -41.02 4.18 -40.49
CA ASP A 32 -40.89 3.56 -39.17
C ASP A 32 -40.20 2.18 -39.26
N PHE A 33 -39.12 1.99 -38.50
CA PHE A 33 -38.43 0.71 -38.33
C PHE A 33 -38.30 0.39 -36.83
N GLU A 34 -38.35 -0.88 -36.46
CA GLU A 34 -37.91 -1.32 -35.13
C GLU A 34 -36.40 -1.11 -35.01
N TYR A 35 -35.97 -0.37 -33.99
CA TYR A 35 -34.55 -0.14 -33.71
C TYR A 35 -34.24 -0.41 -32.24
N ARG A 36 -32.98 -0.69 -31.96
CA ARG A 36 -32.42 -0.77 -30.61
C ARG A 36 -31.15 0.04 -30.58
N GLU A 37 -31.12 1.06 -29.72
CA GLU A 37 -29.89 1.79 -29.45
C GLU A 37 -28.91 0.88 -28.72
N LEU A 38 -27.66 0.88 -29.18
CA LEU A 38 -26.57 0.10 -28.60
C LEU A 38 -25.47 1.08 -28.19
N GLU A 39 -25.36 1.32 -26.89
CA GLU A 39 -24.23 2.03 -26.32
C GLU A 39 -23.00 1.12 -26.33
N LEU A 40 -21.92 1.56 -26.98
CA LEU A 40 -20.69 0.79 -27.10
C LEU A 40 -19.74 1.18 -25.97
N SER A 41 -19.57 0.31 -24.98
CA SER A 41 -18.54 0.43 -23.96
C SER A 41 -17.57 -0.75 -24.05
N LEU A 42 -16.30 -0.52 -23.70
CA LEU A 42 -15.30 -1.59 -23.65
C LEU A 42 -15.22 -2.11 -22.21
N HIS A 43 -15.67 -3.33 -21.98
CA HIS A 43 -15.56 -3.93 -20.65
C HIS A 43 -14.15 -4.49 -20.41
N LYS A 44 -13.69 -4.48 -19.15
CA LYS A 44 -12.35 -4.97 -18.78
C LYS A 44 -12.08 -6.40 -19.28
N HIS A 45 -13.04 -7.31 -19.17
CA HIS A 45 -12.89 -8.69 -19.66
C HIS A 45 -12.74 -8.79 -21.19
N GLU A 46 -13.44 -7.93 -21.94
CA GLU A 46 -13.30 -7.85 -23.40
C GLU A 46 -11.92 -7.28 -23.76
N ALA A 47 -11.49 -6.23 -23.06
CA ALA A 47 -10.17 -5.62 -23.21
C ALA A 47 -9.04 -6.63 -22.92
N GLU A 48 -9.17 -7.44 -21.88
CA GLU A 48 -8.22 -8.51 -21.53
C GLU A 48 -8.14 -9.57 -22.63
N THR A 49 -9.29 -9.96 -23.18
CA THR A 49 -9.37 -10.91 -24.30
C THR A 49 -8.70 -10.34 -25.56
N ILE A 50 -8.93 -9.06 -25.86
CA ILE A 50 -8.29 -8.35 -26.99
C ILE A 50 -6.77 -8.27 -26.77
N TYR A 51 -6.34 -7.84 -25.58
CA TYR A 51 -4.93 -7.75 -25.21
C TYR A 51 -4.24 -9.09 -25.40
N SER A 52 -4.81 -10.17 -24.86
CA SER A 52 -4.23 -11.52 -24.94
C SER A 52 -4.02 -11.96 -26.40
N LYS A 53 -5.05 -11.80 -27.25
CA LYS A 53 -4.96 -12.13 -28.69
C LYS A 53 -3.94 -11.27 -29.44
N LEU A 54 -3.81 -10.00 -29.09
CA LEU A 54 -2.81 -9.10 -29.70
C LEU A 54 -1.40 -9.43 -29.21
N ASN A 55 -1.25 -9.77 -27.93
CA ASN A 55 0.01 -10.15 -27.34
C ASN A 55 0.57 -11.45 -27.96
N GLU A 56 -0.28 -12.45 -28.16
CA GLU A 56 0.08 -13.70 -28.84
C GLU A 56 0.64 -13.46 -30.25
N ARG A 57 0.09 -12.47 -30.97
CA ARG A 57 0.49 -12.15 -32.34
C ARG A 57 1.75 -11.29 -32.42
N ASN A 58 1.83 -10.24 -31.60
CA ASN A 58 2.80 -9.16 -31.77
C ASN A 58 3.83 -9.05 -30.65
N LYS A 59 3.70 -9.83 -29.56
CA LYS A 59 4.54 -9.75 -28.34
C LYS A 59 4.69 -8.33 -27.82
N ILE A 60 3.70 -7.88 -27.07
CA ILE A 60 3.67 -6.56 -26.44
C ILE A 60 4.77 -6.51 -25.37
N SER A 61 5.60 -5.46 -25.40
CA SER A 61 6.74 -5.33 -24.47
C SER A 61 6.88 -3.95 -23.81
N HIS A 62 6.04 -2.98 -24.20
CA HIS A 62 5.96 -1.66 -23.58
C HIS A 62 5.04 -1.61 -22.35
N PHE A 63 4.28 -2.67 -22.08
CA PHE A 63 3.60 -2.94 -20.81
C PHE A 63 4.09 -4.29 -20.26
N ALA A 64 4.12 -4.47 -18.94
CA ALA A 64 4.43 -5.78 -18.38
C ALA A 64 3.30 -6.80 -18.58
N ASP A 65 2.05 -6.36 -18.51
CA ASP A 65 0.86 -7.20 -18.68
C ASP A 65 -0.39 -6.34 -19.03
N PHE A 66 -1.54 -7.00 -19.15
CA PHE A 66 -2.83 -6.36 -19.38
C PHE A 66 -3.22 -5.36 -18.27
N GLU A 67 -2.97 -5.71 -17.00
CA GLU A 67 -3.40 -4.92 -15.85
C GLU A 67 -2.66 -3.57 -15.80
N GLU A 68 -1.38 -3.52 -16.19
CA GLU A 68 -0.64 -2.24 -16.34
C GLU A 68 -1.26 -1.39 -17.44
N ALA A 69 -1.49 -1.99 -18.61
CA ALA A 69 -2.12 -1.30 -19.73
C ALA A 69 -3.47 -0.72 -19.30
N TRP A 70 -4.30 -1.52 -18.64
CA TRP A 70 -5.61 -1.08 -18.15
C TRP A 70 -5.52 0.07 -17.15
N ILE A 71 -4.64 0.00 -16.15
CA ILE A 71 -4.43 1.07 -15.16
C ILE A 71 -4.01 2.39 -15.83
N GLN A 72 -3.11 2.33 -16.82
CA GLN A 72 -2.62 3.53 -17.51
C GLN A 72 -3.65 4.14 -18.46
N MET A 73 -4.52 3.31 -19.05
CA MET A 73 -5.61 3.78 -19.91
C MET A 73 -6.79 4.33 -19.09
N GLY A 74 -7.07 3.71 -17.95
CA GLY A 74 -8.24 4.01 -17.11
C GLY A 74 -9.51 3.29 -17.56
N ASP A 75 -10.45 3.14 -16.64
CA ASP A 75 -11.61 2.25 -16.78
C ASP A 75 -12.61 2.65 -17.90
N GLU A 76 -12.57 3.90 -18.35
CA GLU A 76 -13.43 4.43 -19.42
C GLU A 76 -12.72 4.51 -20.79
N VAL A 77 -11.62 3.78 -21.00
CA VAL A 77 -10.86 3.86 -22.25
C VAL A 77 -11.71 3.36 -23.44
N PRO A 78 -11.84 4.14 -24.54
CA PRO A 78 -12.53 3.65 -25.71
C PRO A 78 -11.67 2.62 -26.48
N LEU A 79 -12.35 1.72 -27.22
CA LEU A 79 -11.70 0.59 -27.92
C LEU A 79 -10.56 1.00 -28.85
N LEU A 80 -10.71 2.10 -29.61
CA LEU A 80 -9.68 2.53 -30.56
C LEU A 80 -8.43 3.02 -29.86
N GLU A 81 -8.57 3.74 -28.76
CA GLU A 81 -7.46 4.20 -27.91
C GLU A 81 -6.75 3.02 -27.26
N PHE A 82 -7.50 2.04 -26.75
CA PHE A 82 -6.93 0.84 -26.16
C PHE A 82 -6.13 0.02 -27.18
N VAL A 83 -6.71 -0.25 -28.35
CA VAL A 83 -6.02 -0.97 -29.44
C VAL A 83 -4.83 -0.17 -29.96
N TYR A 84 -4.94 1.15 -30.06
CA TYR A 84 -3.84 2.03 -30.44
C TYR A 84 -2.70 1.95 -29.42
N ALA A 85 -2.99 2.07 -28.12
CA ALA A 85 -1.98 2.00 -27.06
C ALA A 85 -1.22 0.66 -27.08
N ILE A 86 -1.91 -0.42 -27.42
CA ILE A 86 -1.32 -1.76 -27.53
C ILE A 86 -0.49 -1.93 -28.80
N THR A 87 -1.02 -1.55 -29.96
CA THR A 87 -0.44 -1.88 -31.27
C THR A 87 0.42 -0.79 -31.88
N GLN A 88 0.27 0.46 -31.42
CA GLN A 88 0.91 1.66 -31.95
C GLN A 88 0.68 1.87 -33.46
N GLY A 89 -0.42 1.35 -34.03
CA GLY A 89 -0.72 1.44 -35.47
C GLY A 89 -1.41 2.75 -35.89
N ASP A 90 -1.45 3.03 -37.21
CA ASP A 90 -1.90 4.34 -37.73
C ASP A 90 -3.43 4.57 -37.75
N SER A 91 -4.24 3.58 -37.34
CA SER A 91 -5.70 3.62 -37.52
C SER A 91 -6.37 4.79 -36.79
N LEU A 92 -5.96 5.05 -35.54
CA LEU A 92 -6.48 6.16 -34.74
C LEU A 92 -6.08 7.50 -35.36
N HIS A 93 -4.80 7.70 -35.67
CA HIS A 93 -4.29 8.92 -36.27
C HIS A 93 -5.00 9.25 -37.60
N ASN A 94 -5.10 8.28 -38.50
CA ASN A 94 -5.76 8.46 -39.79
C ASN A 94 -7.24 8.80 -39.64
N LYS A 95 -7.96 8.15 -38.71
CA LYS A 95 -9.36 8.45 -38.43
C LYS A 95 -9.54 9.89 -37.94
N LEU A 96 -8.76 10.30 -36.94
CA LEU A 96 -8.82 11.66 -36.39
C LEU A 96 -8.49 12.69 -37.46
N LYS A 97 -7.47 12.44 -38.29
CA LYS A 97 -7.09 13.33 -39.39
C LYS A 97 -8.23 13.52 -40.39
N GLN A 98 -8.98 12.48 -40.73
CA GLN A 98 -10.15 12.59 -41.60
C GLN A 98 -11.28 13.40 -40.95
N GLN A 99 -11.55 13.19 -39.65
CA GLN A 99 -12.53 13.98 -38.91
C GLN A 99 -12.16 15.48 -38.90
N ILE A 100 -10.89 15.80 -38.66
CA ILE A 100 -10.41 17.19 -38.70
C ILE A 100 -10.54 17.79 -40.10
N LEU A 101 -10.19 17.04 -41.16
CA LEU A 101 -10.36 17.50 -42.54
C LEU A 101 -11.83 17.74 -42.90
N GLN A 102 -12.76 16.97 -42.34
CA GLN A 102 -14.19 17.18 -42.51
C GLN A 102 -14.64 18.49 -41.86
N ILE A 103 -14.27 18.73 -40.61
CA ILE A 103 -14.57 19.99 -39.90
C ILE A 103 -13.98 21.19 -40.66
N ALA A 104 -12.74 21.08 -41.15
CA ALA A 104 -12.08 22.15 -41.90
C ALA A 104 -12.74 22.46 -43.25
N ARG A 105 -13.50 21.53 -43.83
CA ARG A 105 -14.25 21.73 -45.07
C ARG A 105 -15.62 22.38 -44.86
N GLU A 106 -16.09 22.47 -43.62
CA GLU A 106 -17.33 23.18 -43.29
C GLU A 106 -17.12 24.69 -43.51
N GLN A 107 -17.72 25.25 -44.56
CA GLN A 107 -17.56 26.67 -44.87
C GLN A 107 -18.32 27.53 -43.84
N GLY A 108 -17.62 28.49 -43.20
CA GLY A 108 -18.23 29.51 -42.31
C GLY A 108 -17.47 29.72 -41.00
N GLN A 109 -17.92 30.68 -40.18
CA GLN A 109 -17.30 30.99 -38.86
C GLN A 109 -17.40 29.81 -37.88
N ASN A 110 -18.44 28.98 -37.99
CA ASN A 110 -18.65 27.82 -37.10
C ASN A 110 -17.57 26.73 -37.25
N GLY A 111 -17.00 26.52 -38.45
CA GLY A 111 -15.92 25.55 -38.66
C GLY A 111 -14.62 26.00 -37.99
N ASN A 112 -14.29 27.29 -38.09
CA ASN A 112 -13.12 27.87 -37.43
C ASN A 112 -13.25 27.83 -35.91
N LEU A 113 -14.43 28.17 -35.37
CA LEU A 113 -14.66 28.16 -33.92
C LEU A 113 -14.64 26.73 -33.34
N GLN A 114 -15.10 25.73 -34.09
CA GLN A 114 -14.95 24.30 -33.74
C GLN A 114 -13.47 23.91 -33.61
N LEU A 115 -12.63 24.26 -34.60
CA LEU A 115 -11.20 23.94 -34.57
C LEU A 115 -10.45 24.67 -33.45
N GLU A 116 -10.82 25.93 -33.19
CA GLU A 116 -10.29 26.73 -32.07
C GLU A 116 -10.57 26.09 -30.71
N LEU A 117 -11.83 25.71 -30.47
CA LEU A 117 -12.22 25.03 -29.23
C LEU A 117 -11.54 23.67 -29.13
N LEU A 118 -11.52 22.90 -30.21
CA LEU A 118 -10.91 21.58 -30.22
C LEU A 118 -9.40 21.61 -29.97
N ARG A 119 -8.67 22.59 -30.52
CA ARG A 119 -7.25 22.83 -30.18
C ARG A 119 -7.06 23.07 -28.70
N THR A 120 -7.91 23.91 -28.12
CA THR A 120 -7.87 24.30 -26.71
C THR A 120 -8.13 23.10 -25.79
N VAL A 121 -9.22 22.36 -26.04
CA VAL A 121 -9.61 21.17 -25.26
C VAL A 121 -8.59 20.04 -25.44
N SER A 122 -8.11 19.80 -26.66
CA SER A 122 -7.12 18.75 -26.93
C SER A 122 -5.78 19.07 -26.25
N LEU A 123 -5.35 20.33 -26.24
CA LEU A 123 -4.14 20.73 -25.53
C LEU A 123 -4.29 20.57 -24.01
N ALA A 124 -5.43 21.00 -23.44
CA ALA A 124 -5.73 20.81 -22.03
C ALA A 124 -5.69 19.34 -21.62
N ASP A 125 -6.48 18.50 -22.30
CA ASP A 125 -6.66 17.09 -21.96
C ASP A 125 -5.38 16.27 -22.20
N ALA A 126 -4.61 16.56 -23.26
CA ALA A 126 -3.31 15.93 -23.50
C ALA A 126 -2.32 16.15 -22.34
N MET A 127 -2.43 17.30 -21.68
CA MET A 127 -1.63 17.65 -20.50
C MET A 127 -2.28 17.22 -19.17
N GLY A 128 -3.45 16.59 -19.22
CA GLY A 128 -4.19 16.08 -18.06
C GLY A 128 -5.05 17.12 -17.34
N ALA A 129 -5.47 18.18 -18.03
CA ALA A 129 -6.28 19.26 -17.49
C ALA A 129 -7.66 19.34 -18.16
N LYS A 130 -8.66 19.88 -17.45
CA LYS A 130 -10.02 20.08 -17.98
C LYS A 130 -10.36 21.56 -18.15
N ILE A 131 -11.27 21.85 -19.08
CA ILE A 131 -11.81 23.19 -19.34
C ILE A 131 -13.03 23.42 -18.45
N ASP A 132 -13.06 24.55 -17.74
CA ASP A 132 -14.21 25.02 -16.98
C ASP A 132 -15.20 25.74 -17.91
N VAL A 133 -16.41 25.17 -18.02
CA VAL A 133 -17.48 25.68 -18.89
C VAL A 133 -17.86 27.11 -18.54
N SER A 134 -17.80 27.49 -17.25
CA SER A 134 -18.16 28.84 -16.80
C SER A 134 -17.26 29.93 -17.39
N ARG A 135 -16.06 29.54 -17.87
CA ARG A 135 -15.06 30.45 -18.43
C ARG A 135 -15.14 30.64 -19.94
N LEU A 136 -15.95 29.83 -20.66
CA LEU A 136 -16.10 29.93 -22.12
C LEU A 136 -16.98 31.10 -22.59
N GLY A 137 -17.65 31.81 -21.66
CA GLY A 137 -18.58 32.89 -21.97
C GLY A 137 -19.96 32.38 -22.42
N SER A 138 -21.01 33.19 -22.22
CA SER A 138 -22.42 32.80 -22.44
C SER A 138 -22.87 32.93 -23.91
N ASN A 139 -22.12 32.35 -24.86
CA ASN A 139 -22.49 32.36 -26.29
C ASN A 139 -23.21 31.04 -26.68
N ILE A 140 -24.41 31.15 -27.27
CA ILE A 140 -25.21 30.03 -27.80
C ILE A 140 -24.41 29.19 -28.80
N GLU A 141 -23.46 29.78 -29.52
CA GLU A 141 -22.59 29.09 -30.49
C GLU A 141 -21.73 28.01 -29.81
N TYR A 142 -21.23 28.23 -28.60
CA TYR A 142 -20.43 27.24 -27.89
C TYR A 142 -21.24 26.00 -27.53
N GLN A 143 -22.50 26.17 -27.11
CA GLN A 143 -23.36 25.04 -26.77
C GLN A 143 -23.52 24.09 -27.97
N PHE A 144 -23.89 24.63 -29.14
CA PHE A 144 -24.05 23.82 -30.35
C PHE A 144 -22.73 23.17 -30.81
N ILE A 145 -21.62 23.90 -30.70
CA ILE A 145 -20.29 23.39 -31.05
C ILE A 145 -19.89 22.23 -30.14
N ILE A 146 -20.09 22.36 -28.83
CA ILE A 146 -19.74 21.32 -27.86
C ILE A 146 -20.57 20.07 -28.12
N GLU A 147 -21.89 20.20 -28.27
CA GLU A 147 -22.80 19.08 -28.60
C GLU A 147 -22.35 18.38 -29.90
N LYS A 148 -21.95 19.14 -30.92
CA LYS A 148 -21.46 18.58 -32.17
C LYS A 148 -20.12 17.84 -32.01
N LEU A 149 -19.15 18.41 -31.30
CA LEU A 149 -17.85 17.77 -31.05
C LEU A 149 -17.99 16.53 -30.16
N GLU A 150 -18.95 16.51 -29.24
CA GLU A 150 -19.28 15.36 -28.41
C GLU A 150 -19.89 14.22 -29.25
N ASN A 151 -20.82 14.56 -30.17
CA ASN A 151 -21.38 13.59 -31.13
C ASN A 151 -20.32 12.99 -32.07
N GLU A 152 -19.30 13.77 -32.45
CA GLU A 152 -18.13 13.29 -33.21
C GLU A 152 -17.10 12.52 -32.34
N TYR A 153 -17.40 12.32 -31.06
CA TYR A 153 -16.55 11.67 -30.06
C TYR A 153 -15.18 12.37 -29.87
N LEU A 154 -15.07 13.67 -30.14
CA LEU A 154 -13.81 14.40 -30.01
C LEU A 154 -13.61 14.95 -28.59
N VAL A 155 -14.71 15.32 -27.92
CA VAL A 155 -14.75 15.83 -26.56
C VAL A 155 -15.80 15.06 -25.75
N LYS A 156 -15.77 15.21 -24.42
CA LYS A 156 -16.84 14.78 -23.52
C LYS A 156 -17.14 15.84 -22.46
N ILE A 157 -18.40 15.91 -22.04
CA ILE A 157 -18.83 16.77 -20.94
C ILE A 157 -18.90 15.94 -19.65
N SER A 158 -18.40 16.50 -18.55
CA SER A 158 -18.57 15.93 -17.21
C SER A 158 -20.05 15.76 -16.81
N ALA A 159 -20.35 14.79 -15.95
CA ALA A 159 -21.73 14.50 -15.53
C ALA A 159 -22.44 15.69 -14.85
N ASP A 160 -21.69 16.52 -14.11
CA ASP A 160 -22.19 17.75 -13.49
C ASP A 160 -22.19 18.97 -14.44
N ARG A 161 -21.80 18.75 -15.70
CA ARG A 161 -21.71 19.74 -16.79
C ARG A 161 -20.81 20.93 -16.50
N LYS A 162 -19.92 20.84 -15.50
CA LYS A 162 -18.99 21.94 -15.18
C LYS A 162 -17.75 21.95 -16.06
N TYR A 163 -17.37 20.79 -16.56
CA TYR A 163 -16.12 20.60 -17.27
C TYR A 163 -16.29 19.97 -18.65
N ILE A 164 -15.44 20.43 -19.58
CA ILE A 164 -15.21 19.82 -20.90
C ILE A 164 -13.79 19.27 -20.92
N GLN A 165 -13.66 18.06 -21.46
CA GLN A 165 -12.38 17.39 -21.63
C GLN A 165 -12.35 16.69 -22.98
N GLY A 166 -11.16 16.31 -23.45
CA GLY A 166 -11.06 15.41 -24.58
C GLY A 166 -11.73 14.08 -24.23
N LEU A 167 -12.18 13.33 -25.24
CA LEU A 167 -12.77 12.00 -24.96
C LEU A 167 -11.81 11.12 -24.14
N HIS A 168 -10.52 11.18 -24.48
CA HIS A 168 -9.46 10.44 -23.83
C HIS A 168 -8.09 11.10 -24.07
N MET A 169 -7.20 11.10 -23.06
CA MET A 169 -5.89 11.76 -23.12
C MET A 169 -5.05 11.35 -24.34
N ILE A 170 -5.04 10.07 -24.71
CA ILE A 170 -4.31 9.57 -25.89
C ILE A 170 -4.86 10.16 -27.19
N ARG A 171 -6.20 10.26 -27.30
CA ARG A 171 -6.84 10.89 -28.46
C ARG A 171 -6.44 12.35 -28.54
N SER A 172 -6.48 13.05 -27.41
CA SER A 172 -6.08 14.45 -27.31
C SER A 172 -4.61 14.66 -27.69
N GLN A 173 -3.70 13.79 -27.25
CA GLN A 173 -2.30 13.82 -27.69
C GLN A 173 -2.19 13.71 -29.21
N LYS A 174 -2.89 12.76 -29.84
CA LYS A 174 -2.90 12.63 -31.31
C LYS A 174 -3.57 13.79 -32.02
N LEU A 175 -4.64 14.35 -31.45
CA LEU A 175 -5.24 15.57 -31.96
C LEU A 175 -4.26 16.75 -31.87
N THR A 176 -3.44 16.87 -30.82
CA THR A 176 -2.41 17.92 -30.75
C THR A 176 -1.30 17.76 -31.77
N GLU A 177 -1.02 16.54 -32.26
CA GLU A 177 -0.11 16.30 -33.38
C GLU A 177 -0.73 16.69 -34.73
N ILE A 178 -2.05 16.59 -34.86
CA ILE A 178 -2.78 16.88 -36.11
C ILE A 178 -3.14 18.37 -36.23
N LEU A 179 -3.55 18.99 -35.12
CA LEU A 179 -4.16 20.32 -35.10
C LEU A 179 -3.15 21.47 -35.01
N PHE A 180 -1.90 21.17 -34.64
CA PHE A 180 -0.82 22.12 -34.46
C PHE A 180 0.33 21.82 -35.43
N ASP A 181 1.01 22.87 -35.88
CA ASP A 181 2.17 22.79 -36.77
C ASP A 181 3.20 23.88 -36.40
N GLU A 182 4.37 23.84 -37.03
CA GLU A 182 5.45 24.82 -36.78
C GLU A 182 5.31 26.12 -37.58
N PHE A 183 4.22 26.29 -38.36
CA PHE A 183 4.12 27.37 -39.35
C PHE A 183 2.97 28.34 -39.09
N ILE A 184 1.81 27.85 -38.64
CA ILE A 184 0.54 28.57 -38.57
C ILE A 184 -0.07 28.45 -37.18
N SER A 185 -0.06 27.24 -36.59
CA SER A 185 -0.77 26.95 -35.33
C SER A 185 0.20 26.53 -34.23
N TYR A 186 0.82 27.51 -33.56
CA TYR A 186 1.81 27.27 -32.50
C TYR A 186 1.15 26.85 -31.17
N LYS A 187 1.60 25.74 -30.58
CA LYS A 187 1.13 25.27 -29.25
C LYS A 187 1.28 26.33 -28.16
N ALA A 188 2.38 27.09 -28.18
CA ALA A 188 2.65 28.14 -27.20
C ALA A 188 1.59 29.24 -27.21
N ALA A 189 1.07 29.63 -28.37
CA ALA A 189 0.04 30.65 -28.48
C ALA A 189 -1.29 30.18 -27.85
N TYR A 190 -1.68 28.92 -28.11
CA TYR A 190 -2.89 28.35 -27.51
C TYR A 190 -2.72 28.05 -26.02
N ALA A 191 -1.52 27.77 -25.53
CA ALA A 191 -1.27 27.53 -24.11
C ALA A 191 -1.80 28.69 -23.25
N TYR A 192 -1.51 29.96 -23.60
CA TYR A 192 -1.99 31.12 -22.86
C TYR A 192 -3.53 31.19 -22.80
N LYS A 193 -4.18 30.96 -23.95
CA LYS A 193 -5.65 30.91 -24.05
C LYS A 193 -6.23 29.75 -23.22
N THR A 194 -5.61 28.57 -23.30
CA THR A 194 -6.03 27.38 -22.56
C THR A 194 -5.97 27.64 -21.05
N ILE A 195 -4.89 28.22 -20.51
CA ILE A 195 -4.72 28.45 -19.07
C ILE A 195 -5.90 29.25 -18.49
N GLN A 196 -6.39 30.27 -19.21
CA GLN A 196 -7.52 31.09 -18.75
C GLN A 196 -8.81 30.28 -18.62
N LEU A 197 -8.95 29.21 -19.38
CA LEU A 197 -10.14 28.37 -19.45
C LEU A 197 -10.07 27.11 -18.58
N LEU A 198 -8.93 26.81 -17.96
CA LEU A 198 -8.76 25.61 -17.14
C LEU A 198 -9.55 25.69 -15.84
N ALA A 199 -9.94 24.52 -15.33
CA ALA A 199 -10.28 24.35 -13.92
C ALA A 199 -9.06 24.74 -13.05
N GLU A 200 -9.30 25.46 -11.94
CA GLU A 200 -8.24 26.06 -11.13
C GLU A 200 -7.26 25.03 -10.58
N GLU A 201 -7.76 23.85 -10.21
CA GLU A 201 -6.99 22.75 -9.66
C GLU A 201 -5.98 22.12 -10.64
N ASP A 202 -6.20 22.29 -11.95
CA ASP A 202 -5.36 21.65 -12.97
C ASP A 202 -4.23 22.57 -13.48
N ILE A 203 -4.27 23.87 -13.15
CA ILE A 203 -3.34 24.89 -13.69
C ILE A 203 -1.88 24.54 -13.36
N TYR A 204 -1.58 24.16 -12.12
CA TYR A 204 -0.21 23.85 -11.70
C TYR A 204 0.42 22.74 -12.55
N LEU A 205 -0.26 21.60 -12.68
CA LEU A 205 0.26 20.45 -13.41
C LEU A 205 0.29 20.69 -14.91
N PHE A 206 -0.68 21.43 -15.44
CA PHE A 206 -0.67 21.87 -16.82
C PHE A 206 0.59 22.69 -17.13
N LEU A 207 0.92 23.67 -16.30
CA LEU A 207 2.13 24.49 -16.46
C LEU A 207 3.41 23.65 -16.39
N LEU A 208 3.51 22.74 -15.43
CA LEU A 208 4.64 21.83 -15.30
C LEU A 208 4.87 21.02 -16.59
N GLN A 209 3.80 20.48 -17.17
CA GLN A 209 3.91 19.74 -18.43
C GLN A 209 4.35 20.62 -19.60
N LEU A 210 3.82 21.83 -19.71
CA LEU A 210 4.22 22.75 -20.78
C LEU A 210 5.70 23.15 -20.68
N PHE A 211 6.23 23.33 -19.46
CA PHE A 211 7.64 23.60 -19.23
C PHE A 211 8.52 22.36 -19.42
N TYR A 212 8.03 21.18 -19.01
CA TYR A 212 8.74 19.92 -19.21
C TYR A 212 8.90 19.59 -20.69
N LEU A 213 7.84 19.77 -21.49
CA LEU A 213 7.82 19.54 -22.94
C LEU A 213 8.39 20.70 -23.76
N ASP A 214 8.96 21.72 -23.11
CA ASP A 214 9.54 22.89 -23.77
C ASP A 214 8.56 23.69 -24.67
N ILE A 215 7.25 23.53 -24.47
CA ILE A 215 6.19 24.26 -25.18
C ILE A 215 6.21 25.73 -24.75
N LEU A 216 6.42 25.99 -23.46
CA LEU A 216 6.60 27.33 -22.91
C LEU A 216 8.03 27.51 -22.40
N LYS A 217 8.60 28.68 -22.65
CA LYS A 217 9.90 29.08 -22.08
C LYS A 217 9.68 29.99 -20.87
N PRO A 218 10.36 29.76 -19.72
CA PRO A 218 10.10 30.52 -18.49
C PRO A 218 10.21 32.04 -18.62
N ASP A 219 11.20 32.54 -19.36
CA ASP A 219 11.38 33.99 -19.54
C ASP A 219 10.30 34.63 -20.43
N GLN A 220 9.88 33.91 -21.47
CA GLN A 220 8.82 34.36 -22.37
C GLN A 220 7.47 34.34 -21.66
N PHE A 221 7.17 33.26 -20.93
CA PHE A 221 5.96 33.15 -20.13
C PHE A 221 5.89 34.29 -19.10
N ARG A 222 6.98 34.50 -18.33
CA ARG A 222 7.07 35.62 -17.39
C ARG A 222 6.85 36.96 -18.09
N SER A 223 7.37 37.13 -19.30
CA SER A 223 7.21 38.36 -20.09
C SER A 223 5.75 38.63 -20.45
N ALA A 224 5.01 37.59 -20.84
CA ALA A 224 3.59 37.64 -21.18
C ALA A 224 2.64 37.82 -19.98
N LEU A 225 3.08 37.47 -18.76
CA LEU A 225 2.30 37.72 -17.54
C LEU A 225 1.97 39.22 -17.40
N ASN A 226 0.72 39.50 -17.01
CA ASN A 226 0.07 40.82 -16.93
C ASN A 226 -0.34 41.47 -18.27
N GLN A 227 0.20 41.02 -19.43
CA GLN A 227 -0.20 41.56 -20.75
C GLN A 227 -1.20 40.64 -21.45
N ASP A 228 -0.84 39.37 -21.64
CA ASP A 228 -1.65 38.36 -22.34
C ASP A 228 -2.42 37.47 -21.37
N PHE A 229 -1.97 37.43 -20.10
CA PHE A 229 -2.52 36.59 -19.05
C PHE A 229 -2.57 37.36 -17.72
N PRO A 230 -3.74 37.91 -17.32
CA PRO A 230 -3.90 38.53 -16.02
C PRO A 230 -4.03 37.45 -14.93
N ILE A 231 -3.32 37.63 -13.81
CA ILE A 231 -3.49 36.80 -12.62
C ILE A 231 -4.53 37.46 -11.72
N ASP A 232 -5.77 36.99 -11.82
CA ASP A 232 -6.95 37.61 -11.20
C ASP A 232 -7.37 36.97 -9.86
N ASN A 233 -6.90 35.75 -9.58
CA ASN A 233 -7.25 34.98 -8.38
C ASN A 233 -6.05 34.27 -7.74
N TRP A 234 -6.25 33.84 -6.49
CA TRP A 234 -5.22 33.24 -5.64
C TRP A 234 -4.77 31.85 -6.08
N SER A 235 -5.67 31.04 -6.64
CA SER A 235 -5.35 29.70 -7.16
C SER A 235 -4.38 29.77 -8.33
N THR A 236 -4.65 30.67 -9.29
CA THR A 236 -3.76 30.92 -10.43
C THR A 236 -2.40 31.44 -9.96
N TYR A 237 -2.37 32.39 -9.04
CA TYR A 237 -1.12 32.94 -8.50
C TYR A 237 -0.27 31.84 -7.85
N ALA A 238 -0.87 31.04 -6.96
CA ALA A 238 -0.19 29.94 -6.27
C ALA A 238 0.33 28.90 -7.26
N SER A 239 -0.48 28.52 -8.26
CA SER A 239 -0.10 27.55 -9.30
C SER A 239 1.11 28.03 -10.12
N VAL A 240 1.11 29.29 -10.56
CA VAL A 240 2.24 29.87 -11.30
C VAL A 240 3.48 29.96 -10.42
N LEU A 241 3.35 30.40 -9.16
CA LEU A 241 4.48 30.48 -8.24
C LEU A 241 5.11 29.10 -7.99
N LYS A 242 4.30 28.08 -7.69
CA LYS A 242 4.77 26.70 -7.50
C LYS A 242 5.45 26.14 -8.75
N ALA A 243 4.93 26.46 -9.94
CA ALA A 243 5.58 26.07 -11.20
C ALA A 243 6.97 26.71 -11.35
N TYR A 244 7.17 27.95 -10.92
CA TYR A 244 8.48 28.61 -10.92
C TYR A 244 9.43 28.06 -9.84
N ILE A 245 8.92 27.63 -8.70
CA ILE A 245 9.71 26.87 -7.71
C ILE A 245 10.18 25.55 -8.33
N TRP A 246 9.28 24.80 -8.98
CA TRP A 246 9.65 23.55 -9.68
C TRP A 246 10.70 23.77 -10.79
N LEU A 247 10.56 24.84 -11.58
CA LEU A 247 11.57 25.22 -12.57
C LEU A 247 12.93 25.50 -11.93
N GLY A 248 12.95 26.20 -10.79
CA GLY A 248 14.18 26.46 -10.05
C GLY A 248 14.81 25.19 -9.47
N ILE A 249 13.98 24.24 -9.00
CA ILE A 249 14.42 22.90 -8.58
C ILE A 249 15.07 22.16 -9.75
N ARG A 250 14.38 22.09 -10.90
CA ARG A 250 14.91 21.44 -12.12
C ARG A 250 16.24 22.08 -12.54
N GLN A 251 16.33 23.42 -12.52
CA GLN A 251 17.56 24.13 -12.84
C GLN A 251 18.69 23.80 -11.86
N TYR A 252 18.40 23.73 -10.56
CA TYR A 252 19.38 23.35 -9.54
C TYR A 252 19.92 21.94 -9.76
N VAL A 253 19.05 20.96 -10.02
CA VAL A 253 19.44 19.57 -10.29
C VAL A 253 20.35 19.49 -11.51
N GLU A 254 19.98 20.14 -12.62
CA GLU A 254 20.80 20.11 -13.84
C GLU A 254 22.13 20.85 -13.68
N THR A 255 22.13 21.98 -12.96
CA THR A 255 23.36 22.78 -12.73
C THR A 255 24.38 21.99 -11.88
N ASN A 256 23.90 21.25 -10.88
CA ASN A 256 24.77 20.49 -9.96
C ASN A 256 24.94 19.02 -10.37
N ARG A 257 24.41 18.59 -11.51
CA ARG A 257 24.31 17.17 -11.89
C ARG A 257 25.67 16.47 -11.84
N SER A 258 26.70 17.04 -12.45
CA SER A 258 28.04 16.43 -12.46
C SER A 258 28.61 16.25 -11.05
N THR A 259 28.41 17.23 -10.16
CA THR A 259 28.87 17.18 -8.77
C THR A 259 28.11 16.13 -7.97
N ILE A 260 26.80 15.99 -8.20
CA ILE A 260 25.98 14.94 -7.58
C ILE A 260 26.39 13.56 -8.12
N ASP A 261 26.66 13.43 -9.42
CA ASP A 261 27.13 12.18 -10.05
C ASP A 261 28.46 11.70 -9.45
N GLU A 262 29.39 12.63 -9.15
CA GLU A 262 30.63 12.30 -8.44
C GLU A 262 30.35 11.73 -7.04
N CYS A 263 29.43 12.35 -6.28
CA CYS A 263 29.02 11.86 -4.97
C CYS A 263 28.35 10.48 -5.07
N GLN A 264 27.46 10.30 -6.06
CA GLN A 264 26.79 9.02 -6.32
C GLN A 264 27.80 7.93 -6.69
N ALA A 265 28.81 8.21 -7.51
CA ALA A 265 29.81 7.21 -7.87
C ALA A 265 30.63 6.72 -6.65
N MET A 266 30.80 7.57 -5.65
CA MET A 266 31.51 7.24 -4.41
C MET A 266 30.63 6.52 -3.40
N PHE A 267 29.39 6.99 -3.20
CA PHE A 267 28.52 6.60 -2.09
C PHE A 267 27.23 5.87 -2.52
N ALA A 268 27.07 5.60 -3.81
CA ALA A 268 25.87 4.99 -4.39
C ALA A 268 24.60 5.74 -3.93
N GLY A 269 23.49 5.02 -3.74
CA GLY A 269 22.23 5.57 -3.21
C GLY A 269 22.32 6.30 -1.86
N ALA A 270 23.44 6.22 -1.13
CA ALA A 270 23.65 6.98 0.10
C ALA A 270 24.07 8.44 -0.15
N TRP A 271 24.32 8.85 -1.40
CA TRP A 271 24.67 10.23 -1.76
C TRP A 271 23.71 11.28 -1.18
N ILE A 272 22.42 10.93 -1.04
CA ILE A 272 21.37 11.81 -0.49
C ILE A 272 21.70 12.29 0.92
N PHE A 273 22.44 11.49 1.69
CA PHE A 273 22.88 11.84 3.04
C PHE A 273 24.13 12.74 3.02
N PHE A 274 24.92 12.75 1.95
CA PHE A 274 26.19 13.47 1.91
C PHE A 274 26.14 14.81 1.18
N VAL A 275 25.11 15.05 0.38
CA VAL A 275 24.90 16.30 -0.38
C VAL A 275 23.98 17.25 0.40
N ASP A 276 24.42 18.49 0.62
CA ASP A 276 23.67 19.54 1.31
C ASP A 276 22.67 20.24 0.38
N PHE A 277 21.57 19.54 0.10
CA PHE A 277 20.41 20.10 -0.62
C PHE A 277 19.12 20.06 0.21
N LEU A 278 19.15 19.50 1.42
CA LEU A 278 17.97 19.27 2.23
C LEU A 278 17.42 20.58 2.84
N PHE A 279 16.12 20.79 2.66
CA PHE A 279 15.30 21.82 3.31
C PHE A 279 14.65 21.26 4.58
N SER A 280 14.47 22.12 5.59
CA SER A 280 13.80 21.82 6.88
C SER A 280 14.42 20.68 7.71
N SER A 281 15.67 20.28 7.44
CA SER A 281 16.35 19.25 8.21
C SER A 281 17.36 19.86 9.20
N ASN A 282 17.29 19.44 10.46
CA ASN A 282 18.40 19.58 11.42
C ASN A 282 19.40 18.45 11.20
N TYR A 283 19.78 18.22 9.94
CA TYR A 283 20.56 17.08 9.52
C TYR A 283 22.02 17.20 10.01
N ASP A 284 22.38 16.41 11.02
CA ASP A 284 23.76 16.32 11.50
C ASP A 284 24.60 15.39 10.61
N ARG A 285 25.12 15.96 9.53
CA ARG A 285 26.03 15.25 8.61
C ARG A 285 27.25 14.70 9.34
N ASN A 286 27.82 15.48 10.27
CA ASN A 286 29.04 15.09 10.97
C ASN A 286 28.79 13.92 11.91
N GLY A 287 27.70 13.96 12.69
CA GLY A 287 27.27 12.82 13.50
C GLY A 287 27.01 11.56 12.68
N LEU A 288 26.48 11.70 11.45
CA LEU A 288 26.31 10.56 10.55
C LEU A 288 27.64 10.02 10.01
N LEU A 289 28.58 10.90 9.63
CA LEU A 289 29.94 10.51 9.22
C LEU A 289 30.69 9.82 10.37
N ASP A 290 30.50 10.27 11.60
CA ASP A 290 31.05 9.66 12.81
C ASP A 290 30.46 8.27 13.05
N LEU A 291 29.14 8.13 12.93
CA LEU A 291 28.45 6.85 13.04
C LEU A 291 28.95 5.82 12.01
N PHE A 292 29.18 6.26 10.77
CA PHE A 292 29.72 5.42 9.70
C PHE A 292 31.24 5.24 9.75
N LYS A 293 31.94 5.86 10.73
CA LYS A 293 33.41 5.84 10.87
C LYS A 293 34.11 6.18 9.56
N VAL A 294 33.61 7.20 8.86
CA VAL A 294 34.19 7.67 7.60
C VAL A 294 35.55 8.31 7.89
N ASP A 295 36.57 7.89 7.13
CA ASP A 295 37.94 8.39 7.25
C ASP A 295 38.09 9.85 6.79
N ASP A 296 39.17 10.52 7.23
CA ASP A 296 39.40 11.95 6.99
C ASP A 296 39.52 12.30 5.50
N GLN A 297 40.05 11.38 4.68
CA GLN A 297 40.15 11.59 3.24
C GLN A 297 38.74 11.69 2.62
N ARG A 298 37.87 10.73 2.90
CA ARG A 298 36.48 10.75 2.42
C ARG A 298 35.67 11.91 2.97
N ARG A 299 35.93 12.35 4.22
CA ARG A 299 35.32 13.57 4.77
C ARG A 299 35.72 14.79 3.94
N SER A 300 37.00 14.93 3.64
CA SER A 300 37.49 16.01 2.78
C SER A 300 36.89 15.96 1.36
N GLU A 301 36.70 14.77 0.79
CA GLU A 301 36.05 14.59 -0.52
C GLU A 301 34.57 15.02 -0.47
N ILE A 302 33.85 14.69 0.61
CA ILE A 302 32.46 15.13 0.82
C ILE A 302 32.40 16.65 1.02
N ASP A 303 33.32 17.24 1.79
CA ASP A 303 33.35 18.68 1.99
C ASP A 303 33.65 19.43 0.68
N ASP A 304 34.58 18.92 -0.15
CA ASP A 304 34.83 19.45 -1.50
C ASP A 304 33.58 19.39 -2.38
N ILE A 305 32.88 18.26 -2.42
CA ILE A 305 31.62 18.11 -3.15
C ILE A 305 30.64 19.22 -2.75
N ASN A 306 30.43 19.40 -1.45
CA ASN A 306 29.47 20.39 -0.94
C ASN A 306 29.91 21.83 -1.23
N ASN A 307 31.21 22.12 -1.20
CA ASN A 307 31.75 23.44 -1.56
C ASN A 307 31.56 23.78 -3.04
N ARG A 308 31.45 22.78 -3.91
CA ARG A 308 31.20 22.95 -5.36
C ARG A 308 29.73 23.07 -5.72
N LEU A 309 28.81 22.72 -4.82
CA LEU A 309 27.38 22.88 -5.06
C LEU A 309 27.03 24.37 -5.12
N THR A 310 26.09 24.72 -5.99
CA THR A 310 25.45 26.03 -5.87
C THR A 310 24.64 26.10 -4.56
N PRO A 311 24.50 27.28 -3.94
CA PRO A 311 23.65 27.43 -2.74
C PRO A 311 22.24 26.89 -2.98
N LYS A 312 21.70 26.08 -2.06
CA LYS A 312 20.38 25.44 -2.25
C LYS A 312 19.25 26.46 -2.40
N GLU A 313 19.39 27.66 -1.84
CA GLU A 313 18.45 28.77 -1.96
C GLU A 313 18.26 29.23 -3.41
N THR A 314 19.17 28.88 -4.34
CA THR A 314 19.02 29.23 -5.76
C THR A 314 17.78 28.61 -6.41
N VAL A 315 17.19 27.55 -5.81
CA VAL A 315 15.89 27.00 -6.26
C VAL A 315 14.77 28.05 -6.27
N PHE A 316 14.91 29.13 -5.49
CA PHE A 316 13.92 30.20 -5.42
C PHE A 316 14.20 31.39 -6.34
N ASN A 317 15.33 31.42 -7.06
CA ASN A 317 15.71 32.56 -7.89
C ASN A 317 14.65 32.92 -8.94
N LEU A 318 14.15 31.92 -9.66
CA LEU A 318 13.11 32.13 -10.69
C LEU A 318 11.79 32.59 -10.06
N ALA A 319 11.43 32.05 -8.90
CA ALA A 319 10.23 32.43 -8.16
C ALA A 319 10.32 33.86 -7.61
N ALA A 320 11.48 34.28 -7.10
CA ALA A 320 11.72 35.65 -6.64
C ALA A 320 11.54 36.66 -7.78
N LEU A 321 12.12 36.37 -8.95
CA LEU A 321 11.95 37.21 -10.15
C LEU A 321 10.48 37.30 -10.59
N LEU A 322 9.74 36.18 -10.52
CA LEU A 322 8.31 36.16 -10.79
C LEU A 322 7.54 37.06 -9.80
N ILE A 323 7.77 36.87 -8.50
CA ILE A 323 7.07 37.62 -7.45
C ILE A 323 7.25 39.12 -7.68
N SER A 324 8.46 39.60 -7.98
CA SER A 324 8.73 41.02 -8.21
C SER A 324 7.92 41.66 -9.34
N LYS A 325 7.47 40.87 -10.33
CA LYS A 325 6.81 41.36 -11.55
C LYS A 325 5.28 41.30 -11.49
N VAL A 326 4.73 40.25 -10.89
CA VAL A 326 3.28 39.96 -10.94
C VAL A 326 2.53 40.82 -9.90
N GLU A 327 1.35 41.35 -10.19
CA GLU A 327 0.54 42.03 -9.16
C GLU A 327 -0.19 41.03 -8.25
N PHE A 328 -0.53 41.44 -7.01
CA PHE A 328 -1.37 40.60 -6.17
C PHE A 328 -2.82 40.58 -6.66
N PRO A 329 -3.48 39.41 -6.66
CA PRO A 329 -4.92 39.33 -6.90
C PRO A 329 -5.68 40.25 -5.93
N ARG A 330 -6.61 41.03 -6.45
CA ARG A 330 -7.48 41.92 -5.64
C ARG A 330 -8.75 41.22 -5.17
N ALA A 331 -9.14 40.15 -5.85
CA ALA A 331 -10.34 39.39 -5.50
C ALA A 331 -10.15 38.63 -4.18
N ILE A 332 -11.20 38.62 -3.37
CA ILE A 332 -11.25 37.82 -2.14
C ILE A 332 -11.40 36.34 -2.55
N PRO A 333 -10.68 35.40 -1.94
CA PRO A 333 -10.88 33.98 -2.17
C PRO A 333 -12.35 33.58 -1.93
N SER A 334 -12.94 32.87 -2.89
CA SER A 334 -14.37 32.52 -2.88
C SER A 334 -14.64 31.02 -2.69
N THR A 335 -13.65 30.18 -2.96
CA THR A 335 -13.73 28.70 -2.86
C THR A 335 -12.73 28.17 -1.83
N VAL A 336 -12.96 26.94 -1.34
CA VAL A 336 -12.00 26.24 -0.45
C VAL A 336 -10.62 26.17 -1.09
N PHE A 337 -10.55 25.86 -2.39
CA PHE A 337 -9.29 25.78 -3.14
C PHE A 337 -8.57 27.13 -3.23
N GLN A 338 -9.29 28.24 -3.44
CA GLN A 338 -8.68 29.58 -3.43
C GLN A 338 -8.17 29.97 -2.04
N TRP A 339 -8.88 29.63 -0.96
CA TRP A 339 -8.42 29.89 0.41
C TRP A 339 -7.19 29.06 0.78
N LYS A 340 -7.16 27.77 0.41
CA LYS A 340 -5.97 26.92 0.53
C LYS A 340 -4.79 27.55 -0.22
N SER A 341 -5.01 27.95 -1.48
CA SER A 341 -4.00 28.57 -2.34
C SER A 341 -3.47 29.89 -1.78
N TYR A 342 -4.35 30.71 -1.19
CA TYR A 342 -3.96 31.92 -0.48
C TYR A 342 -3.01 31.61 0.69
N GLY A 343 -3.35 30.60 1.50
CA GLY A 343 -2.48 30.07 2.56
C GLY A 343 -1.09 29.65 2.08
N GLU A 344 -1.05 28.78 1.07
CA GLU A 344 0.20 28.32 0.45
C GLU A 344 1.04 29.50 -0.06
N MET A 345 0.40 30.48 -0.68
CA MET A 345 1.06 31.67 -1.22
C MET A 345 1.66 32.55 -0.11
N LEU A 346 0.94 32.78 0.99
CA LEU A 346 1.45 33.52 2.15
C LEU A 346 2.72 32.87 2.72
N PHE A 347 2.73 31.55 2.82
CA PHE A 347 3.91 30.80 3.25
C PHE A 347 5.09 31.04 2.30
N TRP A 348 4.89 30.92 0.99
CA TRP A 348 5.99 31.12 0.03
C TRP A 348 6.46 32.57 -0.07
N LEU A 349 5.56 33.56 -0.03
CA LEU A 349 5.96 34.97 -0.01
C LEU A 349 6.83 35.33 1.18
N LYS A 350 6.62 34.68 2.33
CA LYS A 350 7.46 34.92 3.50
C LYS A 350 8.86 34.32 3.31
N ASN A 351 8.91 33.11 2.75
CA ASN A 351 10.12 32.28 2.71
C ASN A 351 10.98 32.51 1.46
N ILE A 352 10.44 33.17 0.43
CA ILE A 352 11.18 33.55 -0.78
C ILE A 352 11.55 35.03 -0.71
N PRO A 353 12.84 35.41 -0.80
CA PRO A 353 13.25 36.80 -0.80
C PRO A 353 12.51 37.62 -1.88
N ASN A 354 11.86 38.71 -1.47
CA ASN A 354 11.18 39.64 -2.37
C ASN A 354 10.98 41.02 -1.72
N ASP A 355 10.91 42.06 -2.55
CA ASP A 355 10.76 43.46 -2.11
C ASP A 355 9.31 43.98 -2.22
N LYS A 356 8.32 43.08 -2.25
CA LYS A 356 6.93 43.50 -2.41
C LYS A 356 6.39 44.17 -1.14
N PRO A 357 5.46 45.13 -1.28
CA PRO A 357 4.74 45.67 -0.13
C PRO A 357 3.97 44.55 0.59
N VAL A 358 3.78 44.74 1.90
CA VAL A 358 2.99 43.82 2.73
C VAL A 358 1.58 43.72 2.17
N LEU A 359 1.10 42.49 2.05
CA LEU A 359 -0.24 42.20 1.57
C LEU A 359 -1.30 42.82 2.51
N PRO A 360 -2.30 43.55 1.98
CA PRO A 360 -3.46 43.95 2.76
C PRO A 360 -4.18 42.73 3.33
N VAL A 361 -4.59 42.85 4.61
CA VAL A 361 -5.33 41.80 5.31
C VAL A 361 -6.80 41.86 4.93
N PHE A 362 -7.40 40.71 4.60
CA PHE A 362 -8.84 40.62 4.36
C PHE A 362 -9.66 40.88 5.62
N GLU A 363 -10.90 41.31 5.44
CA GLU A 363 -11.82 41.53 6.56
C GLU A 363 -11.99 40.27 7.42
N GLU A 364 -12.03 40.48 8.73
CA GLU A 364 -12.11 39.41 9.72
C GLU A 364 -13.31 38.46 9.48
N ALA A 365 -14.47 39.02 9.10
CA ALA A 365 -15.68 38.23 8.83
C ALA A 365 -15.52 37.23 7.66
N GLN A 366 -14.68 37.56 6.67
CA GLN A 366 -14.42 36.67 5.53
C GLN A 366 -13.52 35.50 5.93
N LEU A 367 -12.50 35.78 6.74
CA LEU A 367 -11.61 34.76 7.30
C LEU A 367 -12.38 33.81 8.21
N GLU A 368 -13.24 34.34 9.09
CA GLU A 368 -14.07 33.50 9.96
C GLU A 368 -14.98 32.55 9.14
N LYS A 369 -15.57 33.05 8.05
CA LYS A 369 -16.38 32.22 7.13
C LYS A 369 -15.55 31.11 6.49
N ALA A 370 -14.31 31.39 6.09
CA ALA A 370 -13.40 30.40 5.55
C ALA A 370 -13.14 29.28 6.58
N PHE A 371 -12.76 29.63 7.81
CA PHE A 371 -12.50 28.69 8.91
C PHE A 371 -13.69 27.77 9.22
N LYS A 372 -14.92 28.27 9.10
CA LYS A 372 -16.14 27.47 9.30
C LYS A 372 -16.40 26.45 8.18
N SER A 373 -15.94 26.74 6.96
CA SER A 373 -16.33 25.99 5.75
C SER A 373 -15.30 24.96 5.27
N MET A 374 -14.02 25.17 5.56
CA MET A 374 -12.92 24.35 5.03
C MET A 374 -12.75 23.04 5.82
N ASP A 375 -12.26 22.01 5.12
CA ASP A 375 -11.76 20.76 5.71
C ASP A 375 -10.42 21.00 6.45
N SER A 376 -10.05 20.08 7.35
CA SER A 376 -8.87 20.26 8.21
C SER A 376 -7.56 20.36 7.41
N LYS A 377 -7.41 19.58 6.34
CA LYS A 377 -6.21 19.56 5.50
C LYS A 377 -6.06 20.89 4.78
N SER A 378 -7.10 21.39 4.12
CA SER A 378 -7.08 22.70 3.45
C SER A 378 -6.91 23.86 4.44
N LEU A 379 -7.60 23.82 5.59
CA LEU A 379 -7.53 24.86 6.61
C LEU A 379 -6.14 24.95 7.24
N SER A 380 -5.46 23.81 7.44
CA SER A 380 -4.09 23.81 7.98
C SER A 380 -3.11 24.60 7.10
N LYS A 381 -3.23 24.53 5.76
CA LYS A 381 -2.41 25.32 4.83
C LYS A 381 -2.68 26.83 4.94
N LEU A 382 -3.93 27.23 5.12
CA LEU A 382 -4.29 28.62 5.41
C LEU A 382 -3.66 29.10 6.72
N MET A 383 -3.80 28.30 7.79
CA MET A 383 -3.25 28.61 9.10
C MET A 383 -1.72 28.71 9.09
N LEU A 384 -1.02 27.81 8.39
CA LEU A 384 0.43 27.86 8.21
C LEU A 384 0.88 29.17 7.54
N GLY A 385 0.22 29.55 6.45
CA GLY A 385 0.49 30.78 5.73
C GLY A 385 0.28 32.02 6.59
N MET A 386 -0.86 32.07 7.30
CA MET A 386 -1.19 33.17 8.22
C MET A 386 -0.15 33.34 9.32
N HIS A 387 0.28 32.24 9.94
CA HIS A 387 1.32 32.24 10.96
C HIS A 387 2.66 32.75 10.42
N SER A 388 3.08 32.23 9.27
CA SER A 388 4.40 32.53 8.69
C SER A 388 4.50 33.99 8.23
N TYR A 389 3.44 34.54 7.64
CA TYR A 389 3.52 35.78 6.88
C TYR A 389 3.57 37.06 7.75
N SER A 390 2.65 37.22 8.71
CA SER A 390 2.57 38.45 9.52
C SER A 390 1.89 38.23 10.87
N SER A 391 2.26 39.04 11.87
CA SER A 391 1.68 38.98 13.22
C SER A 391 0.17 39.29 13.25
N ALA A 392 -0.32 40.14 12.34
CA ALA A 392 -1.74 40.46 12.23
C ALA A 392 -2.57 39.24 11.79
N LEU A 393 -2.09 38.52 10.77
CA LEU A 393 -2.74 37.28 10.32
C LEU A 393 -2.61 36.17 11.38
N ASP A 394 -1.45 36.03 12.02
CA ASP A 394 -1.26 35.04 13.09
C ASP A 394 -2.20 35.28 14.28
N SER A 395 -2.43 36.54 14.65
CA SER A 395 -3.39 36.89 15.70
C SER A 395 -4.82 36.44 15.36
N MET A 396 -5.24 36.58 14.09
CA MET A 396 -6.55 36.08 13.65
C MET A 396 -6.59 34.55 13.56
N ARG A 397 -5.51 33.91 13.13
CA ARG A 397 -5.37 32.43 13.15
C ARG A 397 -5.59 31.91 14.57
N SER A 398 -4.93 32.49 15.56
CA SER A 398 -5.08 32.10 16.97
C SER A 398 -6.51 32.30 17.46
N LYS A 399 -7.15 33.42 17.10
CA LYS A 399 -8.56 33.71 17.44
C LYS A 399 -9.54 32.67 16.90
N PHE A 400 -9.32 32.16 15.70
CA PHE A 400 -10.22 31.21 15.03
C PHE A 400 -9.80 29.74 15.13
N SER A 401 -8.72 29.44 15.85
CA SER A 401 -8.18 28.08 16.03
C SER A 401 -9.21 27.07 16.55
N GLY A 402 -10.21 27.50 17.33
CA GLY A 402 -11.30 26.64 17.81
C GLY A 402 -12.09 25.96 16.69
N TYR A 403 -12.29 26.62 15.54
CA TYR A 403 -12.96 25.99 14.39
C TYR A 403 -12.14 24.86 13.78
N PHE A 404 -10.80 25.01 13.75
CA PHE A 404 -9.89 23.96 13.28
C PHE A 404 -9.90 22.76 14.22
N ILE A 405 -9.81 22.99 15.54
CA ILE A 405 -9.87 21.93 16.54
C ILE A 405 -11.19 21.14 16.41
N GLN A 406 -12.30 21.86 16.25
CA GLN A 406 -13.60 21.23 16.04
C GLN A 406 -13.62 20.37 14.76
N ARG A 407 -13.04 20.86 13.66
CA ARG A 407 -12.94 20.11 12.40
C ARG A 407 -12.10 18.84 12.53
N ILE A 408 -10.98 18.89 13.26
CA ILE A 408 -10.14 17.72 13.55
C ILE A 408 -10.94 16.67 14.32
N LYS A 409 -11.70 17.10 15.33
CA LYS A 409 -12.57 16.20 16.09
C LYS A 409 -13.60 15.52 15.20
N ASP A 410 -14.24 16.27 14.30
CA ASP A 410 -15.29 15.75 13.42
C ASP A 410 -14.76 14.81 12.32
N GLU A 411 -13.62 15.12 11.71
CA GLU A 411 -13.07 14.34 10.58
C GLU A 411 -12.39 13.04 11.01
N PHE A 412 -11.79 13.01 12.21
CA PHE A 412 -10.92 11.91 12.63
C PHE A 412 -11.42 11.14 13.87
N ASP A 413 -12.65 11.42 14.35
CA ASP A 413 -13.18 10.86 15.60
C ASP A 413 -12.23 11.10 16.80
N VAL A 414 -11.61 12.29 16.82
CA VAL A 414 -10.79 12.77 17.95
C VAL A 414 -11.74 13.28 19.03
N VAL A 415 -11.63 12.72 20.24
CA VAL A 415 -12.47 13.09 21.39
C VAL A 415 -11.93 14.36 22.02
N HIS A 416 -10.62 14.43 22.23
CA HIS A 416 -9.98 15.53 22.94
C HIS A 416 -8.69 15.97 22.25
N VAL A 417 -8.45 17.27 22.29
CA VAL A 417 -7.21 17.90 21.83
C VAL A 417 -6.74 18.84 22.91
N ASP A 418 -5.63 18.50 23.55
CA ASP A 418 -4.93 19.38 24.47
C ASP A 418 -3.89 20.18 23.69
N THR A 419 -3.87 21.50 23.91
CA THR A 419 -2.92 22.43 23.28
C THR A 419 -2.08 23.20 24.31
N ALA A 420 -2.05 22.73 25.56
CA ALA A 420 -1.29 23.34 26.64
C ALA A 420 0.22 23.37 26.34
N ASN A 421 0.88 24.46 26.78
CA ASN A 421 2.33 24.67 26.62
C ASN A 421 2.80 24.67 25.14
N ASP A 422 4.05 24.28 24.91
CA ASP A 422 4.66 24.08 23.57
C ASP A 422 4.30 22.70 22.96
N GLU A 423 3.25 22.03 23.44
CA GLU A 423 2.89 20.67 23.03
C GLU A 423 1.42 20.58 22.57
N VAL A 424 1.12 19.59 21.74
CA VAL A 424 -0.25 19.23 21.36
C VAL A 424 -0.44 17.74 21.56
N THR A 425 -1.50 17.34 22.26
CA THR A 425 -1.84 15.93 22.48
C THR A 425 -3.24 15.64 21.97
N ILE A 426 -3.38 14.64 21.10
CA ILE A 426 -4.68 14.17 20.61
C ILE A 426 -5.07 12.84 21.23
N HIS A 427 -6.35 12.72 21.58
CA HIS A 427 -6.96 11.51 22.11
C HIS A 427 -8.14 11.13 21.20
N TYR A 428 -8.08 9.96 20.57
CA TYR A 428 -9.07 9.53 19.58
C TYR A 428 -9.50 8.08 19.79
N ILE A 429 -10.68 7.75 19.27
CA ILE A 429 -11.27 6.41 19.43
C ILE A 429 -11.01 5.58 18.16
N ILE A 430 -10.50 4.36 18.37
CA ILE A 430 -10.49 3.30 17.35
C ILE A 430 -11.82 2.58 17.45
N ASP A 431 -12.77 3.02 16.63
CA ASP A 431 -14.11 2.46 16.56
C ASP A 431 -14.08 1.06 15.93
N ILE A 432 -14.20 0.04 16.78
CA ILE A 432 -14.20 -1.38 16.39
C ILE A 432 -15.44 -1.80 15.58
N LEU A 433 -16.50 -1.00 15.56
CA LEU A 433 -17.70 -1.28 14.76
C LEU A 433 -17.55 -0.82 13.32
N LYS A 434 -16.77 0.23 13.08
CA LYS A 434 -16.33 0.63 11.74
C LYS A 434 -15.13 -0.25 11.41
N GLY A 435 -15.19 -1.13 10.41
CA GLY A 435 -14.07 -1.99 10.00
C GLY A 435 -12.83 -1.20 9.56
N THR A 436 -12.09 -0.64 10.52
CA THR A 436 -11.16 0.48 10.35
C THR A 436 -9.74 0.06 10.74
N GLU A 437 -9.25 -1.06 10.22
CA GLU A 437 -7.83 -1.46 10.36
C GLU A 437 -6.88 -0.28 10.06
N LEU A 438 -7.26 0.56 9.09
CA LEU A 438 -6.61 1.83 8.74
C LEU A 438 -6.35 2.76 9.94
N ARG A 439 -7.28 2.89 10.90
CA ARG A 439 -7.19 3.86 12.00
C ARG A 439 -6.24 3.46 13.14
N SER A 440 -5.91 2.18 13.22
CA SER A 440 -4.89 1.67 14.15
C SER A 440 -3.47 1.72 13.56
N SER A 441 -3.33 2.13 12.29
CA SER A 441 -2.05 2.14 11.60
C SER A 441 -1.19 3.33 12.03
N ASN A 442 0.13 3.12 12.00
CA ASN A 442 1.12 4.18 12.18
C ASN A 442 0.85 5.39 11.26
N ASP A 443 0.50 5.12 10.00
CA ASP A 443 0.38 6.14 8.96
C ASP A 443 -0.86 7.02 9.14
N PHE A 444 -1.97 6.45 9.62
CA PHE A 444 -3.17 7.23 9.95
C PHE A 444 -2.88 8.27 11.04
N VAL A 445 -2.18 7.86 12.10
CA VAL A 445 -1.83 8.75 13.21
C VAL A 445 -0.88 9.85 12.76
N VAL A 446 0.16 9.47 12.01
CA VAL A 446 1.13 10.45 11.46
C VAL A 446 0.44 11.46 10.55
N ASN A 447 -0.55 11.04 9.74
CA ASN A 447 -1.32 11.95 8.91
C ASN A 447 -2.10 13.01 9.72
N ILE A 448 -2.75 12.62 10.83
CA ILE A 448 -3.44 13.60 11.70
C ILE A 448 -2.42 14.56 12.31
N LEU A 449 -1.30 14.03 12.83
CA LEU A 449 -0.25 14.86 13.43
C LEU A 449 0.39 15.81 12.41
N ASP A 450 0.56 15.40 11.14
CA ASP A 450 1.05 16.24 10.04
C ASP A 450 0.09 17.43 9.77
N ILE A 451 -1.23 17.20 9.78
CA ILE A 451 -2.24 18.26 9.61
C ILE A 451 -2.18 19.25 10.79
N ILE A 452 -2.10 18.74 12.02
CA ILE A 452 -2.03 19.57 13.24
C ILE A 452 -0.71 20.36 13.28
N ARG A 453 0.42 19.73 12.95
CA ARG A 453 1.75 20.36 12.83
C ARG A 453 1.77 21.50 11.83
N THR A 454 1.01 21.35 10.74
CA THR A 454 0.86 22.37 9.71
C THR A 454 0.02 23.54 10.23
N ALA A 455 -1.08 23.28 10.93
CA ALA A 455 -1.98 24.32 11.46
C ALA A 455 -1.42 25.08 12.68
N LEU A 456 -0.68 24.38 13.54
CA LEU A 456 -0.10 24.87 14.80
C LEU A 456 1.44 24.80 14.75
N PRO A 457 2.09 25.53 13.83
CA PRO A 457 3.53 25.43 13.62
C PRO A 457 4.38 26.01 14.76
N ASP A 458 3.75 26.74 15.68
CA ASP A 458 4.36 27.32 16.89
C ASP A 458 4.66 26.27 17.99
N LYS A 459 4.10 25.06 17.88
CA LYS A 459 4.25 23.99 18.88
C LYS A 459 5.50 23.14 18.57
N LYS A 460 6.15 22.63 19.62
CA LYS A 460 7.43 21.89 19.55
C LYS A 460 7.28 20.37 19.58
N LYS A 461 6.20 19.85 20.16
CA LYS A 461 5.92 18.41 20.19
C LYS A 461 4.45 18.09 19.90
N PHE A 462 4.25 16.95 19.26
CA PHE A 462 2.96 16.44 18.81
C PHE A 462 2.81 15.00 19.27
N ASN A 463 1.80 14.79 20.12
CA ASN A 463 1.55 13.53 20.80
C ASN A 463 0.20 12.96 20.38
N SER A 464 0.09 11.64 20.40
CA SER A 464 -1.18 10.95 20.14
C SER A 464 -1.38 9.78 21.06
N GLN A 465 -2.65 9.49 21.37
CA GLN A 465 -3.07 8.27 22.03
C GLN A 465 -4.40 7.79 21.44
N GLY A 466 -4.42 6.55 20.95
CA GLY A 466 -5.64 5.84 20.56
C GLY A 466 -6.24 5.09 21.74
N TYR A 467 -7.57 4.96 21.74
CA TYR A 467 -8.32 4.21 22.75
C TYR A 467 -9.34 3.28 22.10
N GLY A 468 -9.66 2.18 22.77
CA GLY A 468 -10.65 1.19 22.35
C GLY A 468 -10.06 0.00 21.59
N HIS A 469 -8.74 -0.11 21.43
CA HIS A 469 -8.09 -1.20 20.69
C HIS A 469 -7.27 -2.14 21.59
N ARG A 470 -6.98 -1.75 22.83
CA ARG A 470 -6.16 -2.55 23.75
C ARG A 470 -7.01 -3.67 24.35
N LEU A 471 -6.81 -4.88 23.86
CA LEU A 471 -7.48 -6.07 24.36
C LEU A 471 -6.85 -6.49 25.69
N GLN A 472 -7.62 -6.42 26.77
CA GLN A 472 -7.18 -6.87 28.10
C GLN A 472 -7.41 -8.37 28.29
N THR A 473 -8.42 -8.94 27.64
CA THR A 473 -8.62 -10.40 27.61
C THR A 473 -7.56 -11.12 26.77
N ILE A 474 -6.88 -10.40 25.85
CA ILE A 474 -5.87 -10.92 24.92
C ILE A 474 -4.70 -9.92 24.89
N SER A 475 -3.75 -10.03 25.81
CA SER A 475 -2.67 -9.04 25.98
C SER A 475 -1.78 -8.92 24.73
N VAL A 476 -1.65 -7.71 24.19
CA VAL A 476 -0.67 -7.34 23.16
C VAL A 476 0.26 -6.26 23.73
N ASP A 477 1.56 -6.53 23.76
CA ASP A 477 2.56 -5.69 24.46
C ASP A 477 2.90 -4.35 23.75
N TYR A 478 2.38 -4.11 22.54
CA TYR A 478 2.76 -2.95 21.71
C TYR A 478 1.55 -2.13 21.24
N ASP A 479 1.55 -0.83 21.54
CA ASP A 479 0.55 0.13 21.10
C ASP A 479 1.12 1.08 20.02
N PRO A 480 0.79 0.89 18.72
CA PRO A 480 1.29 1.75 17.64
C PRO A 480 0.68 3.17 17.65
N THR A 481 -0.41 3.37 18.41
CA THR A 481 -1.17 4.63 18.45
C THR A 481 -0.53 5.68 19.35
N HIS A 482 0.30 5.23 20.31
CA HIS A 482 1.07 6.09 21.18
C HIS A 482 2.26 6.68 20.41
N LYS A 483 2.27 8.00 20.22
CA LYS A 483 3.39 8.71 19.58
C LYS A 483 3.74 9.96 20.35
N THR A 484 5.04 10.26 20.34
CA THR A 484 5.62 11.52 20.82
C THR A 484 6.63 11.96 19.77
N ILE A 485 6.26 12.94 18.95
CA ILE A 485 7.07 13.39 17.82
C ILE A 485 7.45 14.85 18.02
N SER A 486 8.75 15.15 17.96
CA SER A 486 9.26 16.53 17.97
C SER A 486 9.24 17.14 16.56
N ILE A 487 9.31 18.47 16.47
CA ILE A 487 9.31 19.17 15.17
C ILE A 487 10.44 18.73 14.23
N GLU A 488 11.59 18.29 14.76
CA GLU A 488 12.72 17.80 13.96
C GLU A 488 12.40 16.50 13.23
N SER A 489 11.48 15.70 13.80
CA SER A 489 11.00 14.44 13.22
C SER A 489 9.66 14.60 12.50
N LEU A 490 9.09 15.81 12.48
CA LEU A 490 7.83 16.15 11.80
C LEU A 490 8.00 17.44 10.96
N PRO A 491 8.87 17.41 9.93
CA PRO A 491 9.13 18.56 9.07
C PRO A 491 7.91 18.92 8.23
N LEU A 492 7.77 20.22 7.91
CA LEU A 492 6.67 20.70 7.08
C LEU A 492 6.75 20.14 5.66
N GLU A 493 5.60 19.73 5.15
CA GLU A 493 5.46 19.09 3.83
C GLU A 493 6.00 19.98 2.69
N GLU A 494 5.81 21.30 2.79
CA GLU A 494 6.28 22.30 1.82
C GLU A 494 7.78 22.18 1.54
N TRP A 495 8.57 21.93 2.59
CA TRP A 495 10.03 21.78 2.49
C TRP A 495 10.43 20.37 2.06
N VAL A 496 9.78 19.34 2.62
CA VAL A 496 10.06 17.94 2.30
C VAL A 496 9.78 17.65 0.82
N ASN A 497 8.74 18.27 0.25
CA ASN A 497 8.38 18.12 -1.15
C ASN A 497 9.48 18.65 -2.10
N ILE A 498 10.23 19.68 -1.71
CA ILE A 498 11.40 20.14 -2.47
C ILE A 498 12.47 19.06 -2.50
N ASN A 499 12.81 18.50 -1.33
CA ASN A 499 13.81 17.44 -1.21
C ASN A 499 13.43 16.21 -2.05
N ALA A 500 12.17 15.78 -1.94
CA ALA A 500 11.65 14.66 -2.72
C ALA A 500 11.69 14.94 -4.23
N CYS A 501 11.35 16.15 -4.66
CA CYS A 501 11.39 16.54 -6.07
C CYS A 501 12.82 16.55 -6.63
N ILE A 502 13.79 17.09 -5.88
CA ILE A 502 15.22 17.06 -6.26
C ILE A 502 15.68 15.62 -6.49
N THR A 503 15.44 14.71 -5.52
CA THR A 503 15.83 13.31 -5.63
C THR A 503 15.17 12.63 -6.83
N LYS A 504 13.87 12.84 -7.03
CA LYS A 504 13.12 12.19 -8.13
C LYS A 504 13.59 12.68 -9.50
N LEU A 505 13.80 13.98 -9.68
CA LEU A 505 14.28 14.54 -10.94
C LEU A 505 15.72 14.08 -11.25
N TYR A 506 16.58 13.99 -10.25
CA TYR A 506 17.92 13.43 -10.40
C TYR A 506 17.87 11.95 -10.82
N ASP A 507 17.10 11.13 -10.08
CA ASP A 507 16.96 9.69 -10.31
C ASP A 507 16.30 9.36 -11.65
N TYR A 508 15.35 10.18 -12.13
CA TYR A 508 14.56 9.90 -13.33
C TYR A 508 15.44 9.65 -14.56
N ASN A 509 16.55 10.37 -14.71
CA ASN A 509 17.45 10.20 -15.85
C ASN A 509 18.20 8.85 -15.84
N HIS A 510 18.39 8.25 -14.66
CA HIS A 510 19.08 6.96 -14.49
C HIS A 510 18.15 5.74 -14.62
N ARG A 511 16.83 5.96 -14.70
CA ARG A 511 15.82 4.90 -14.82
C ARG A 511 15.84 4.22 -16.19
N PRO A 512 15.59 2.90 -16.24
CA PRO A 512 15.38 2.20 -17.51
C PRO A 512 14.23 2.81 -18.30
N ALA A 513 14.36 2.88 -19.62
CA ALA A 513 13.33 3.46 -20.49
C ALA A 513 12.03 2.63 -20.50
N ASN A 514 12.14 1.31 -20.37
CA ASN A 514 11.02 0.37 -20.40
C ASN A 514 11.34 -0.91 -19.63
N TRP A 515 10.37 -1.83 -19.60
CA TRP A 515 10.49 -3.12 -18.93
C TRP A 515 11.55 -4.05 -19.53
N ASN A 516 11.84 -3.97 -20.84
CA ASN A 516 12.92 -4.77 -21.45
C ASN A 516 14.29 -4.36 -20.90
N GLU A 517 14.56 -3.05 -20.85
CA GLU A 517 15.81 -2.54 -20.30
C GLU A 517 15.93 -2.83 -18.79
N TYR A 518 14.83 -2.69 -18.06
CA TYR A 518 14.78 -3.08 -16.64
C TYR A 518 15.12 -4.56 -16.45
N LEU A 519 14.50 -5.44 -17.23
CA LEU A 519 14.77 -6.88 -17.20
C LEU A 519 16.23 -7.19 -17.53
N LEU A 520 16.83 -6.53 -18.52
CA LEU A 520 18.26 -6.70 -18.85
C LEU A 520 19.15 -6.37 -17.64
N ARG A 521 18.91 -5.24 -16.96
CA ARG A 521 19.70 -4.84 -15.79
C ARG A 521 19.51 -5.81 -14.60
N VAL A 522 18.29 -6.34 -14.39
CA VAL A 522 18.04 -7.37 -13.37
C VAL A 522 18.73 -8.68 -13.74
N ASN A 523 18.70 -9.06 -15.02
CA ASN A 523 19.34 -10.26 -15.54
C ASN A 523 20.87 -10.22 -15.37
N ASP A 524 21.50 -9.07 -15.65
CA ASP A 524 22.93 -8.86 -15.43
C ASP A 524 23.31 -9.01 -13.95
N TRP A 525 22.45 -8.50 -13.06
CA TRP A 525 22.62 -8.67 -11.62
C TRP A 525 22.45 -10.14 -11.19
N ASP A 526 21.41 -10.83 -11.67
CA ASP A 526 21.19 -12.25 -11.37
C ASP A 526 22.38 -13.13 -11.84
N GLU A 527 22.94 -12.85 -13.01
CA GLU A 527 24.11 -13.55 -13.54
C GLU A 527 25.35 -13.29 -12.67
N LEU A 528 25.59 -12.05 -12.26
CA LEU A 528 26.67 -11.70 -11.34
C LEU A 528 26.55 -12.45 -10.01
N ILE A 529 25.37 -12.46 -9.39
CA ILE A 529 25.14 -13.16 -8.12
C ILE A 529 25.35 -14.66 -8.29
N LYS A 530 24.84 -15.26 -9.37
CA LYS A 530 25.08 -16.68 -9.67
C LYS A 530 26.57 -16.98 -9.79
N LEU A 531 27.31 -16.17 -10.55
CA LEU A 531 28.76 -16.34 -10.70
C LEU A 531 29.48 -16.27 -9.34
N LYS A 532 29.10 -15.31 -8.49
CA LYS A 532 29.69 -15.15 -7.14
C LYS A 532 29.39 -16.31 -6.21
N ILE A 533 28.17 -16.86 -6.23
CA ILE A 533 27.81 -18.05 -5.43
C ILE A 533 28.53 -19.31 -5.95
N ASN A 534 28.65 -19.46 -7.27
CA ASN A 534 29.39 -20.57 -7.87
C ASN A 534 30.90 -20.49 -7.57
N GLU A 535 31.47 -19.28 -7.63
CA GLU A 535 32.84 -19.00 -7.21
C GLU A 535 33.04 -19.36 -5.74
N PHE A 536 32.12 -18.94 -4.86
CA PHE A 536 32.12 -19.30 -3.44
C PHE A 536 32.14 -20.82 -3.23
N ASN A 537 31.18 -21.54 -3.80
CA ASN A 537 31.08 -22.99 -3.66
C ASN A 537 32.32 -23.71 -4.23
N GLY A 538 32.81 -23.28 -5.40
CA GLY A 538 34.00 -23.84 -6.04
C GLY A 538 35.28 -23.58 -5.26
N SER A 539 35.42 -22.40 -4.65
CA SER A 539 36.53 -22.02 -3.77
C SER A 539 36.61 -22.94 -2.55
N PHE A 540 35.49 -23.14 -1.85
CA PHE A 540 35.47 -24.00 -0.66
C PHE A 540 35.58 -25.49 -1.00
N ALA A 541 35.03 -25.95 -2.13
CA ALA A 541 35.23 -27.32 -2.60
C ALA A 541 36.73 -27.65 -2.74
N LYS A 542 37.55 -26.70 -3.25
CA LYS A 542 39.01 -26.85 -3.34
C LYS A 542 39.70 -26.82 -1.97
N VAL A 543 39.24 -25.99 -1.04
CA VAL A 543 39.79 -25.96 0.33
C VAL A 543 39.56 -27.28 1.04
N PHE A 544 38.33 -27.77 1.03
CA PHE A 544 37.98 -29.05 1.65
C PHE A 544 38.55 -30.26 0.90
N GLY A 545 38.90 -30.10 -0.38
CA GLY A 545 39.61 -31.09 -1.19
C GLY A 545 41.11 -31.27 -0.85
N GLY A 546 41.63 -30.60 0.19
CA GLY A 546 42.99 -30.79 0.69
C GLY A 546 43.99 -29.70 0.29
N SER A 547 43.53 -28.51 -0.09
CA SER A 547 44.43 -27.37 -0.32
C SER A 547 45.23 -27.03 0.94
N LYS A 548 46.55 -26.94 0.81
CA LYS A 548 47.47 -26.53 1.90
C LYS A 548 47.58 -25.02 2.08
N THR A 549 46.90 -24.23 1.23
CA THR A 549 46.96 -22.77 1.23
C THR A 549 45.56 -22.15 1.15
N TYR A 550 45.45 -20.87 1.52
CA TYR A 550 44.22 -20.08 1.38
C TYR A 550 43.99 -19.53 -0.04
N GLN A 551 44.86 -19.85 -1.01
CA GLN A 551 44.73 -19.39 -2.40
C GLN A 551 43.34 -19.65 -3.01
N PRO A 552 42.70 -20.82 -2.81
CA PRO A 552 41.40 -21.07 -3.43
C PRO A 552 40.28 -20.14 -2.97
N VAL A 553 40.37 -19.55 -1.76
CA VAL A 553 39.33 -18.68 -1.20
C VAL A 553 39.64 -17.18 -1.33
N VAL A 554 40.78 -16.82 -1.92
CA VAL A 554 41.10 -15.42 -2.28
C VAL A 554 39.97 -14.74 -3.08
N PRO A 555 39.30 -15.40 -4.06
CA PRO A 555 38.18 -14.78 -4.76
C PRO A 555 37.02 -14.41 -3.83
N VAL A 556 36.72 -15.24 -2.83
CA VAL A 556 35.71 -14.95 -1.80
C VAL A 556 36.15 -13.81 -0.90
N MET A 557 37.43 -13.76 -0.50
CA MET A 557 37.97 -12.65 0.30
C MET A 557 37.81 -11.30 -0.40
N LYS A 558 37.93 -11.27 -1.74
CA LYS A 558 37.75 -10.04 -2.53
C LYS A 558 36.34 -9.47 -2.46
N ASN A 559 35.33 -10.27 -2.06
CA ASN A 559 33.96 -9.79 -1.89
C ASN A 559 33.85 -8.76 -0.75
N ALA A 560 34.76 -8.76 0.23
CA ALA A 560 34.77 -7.78 1.33
C ALA A 560 34.96 -6.33 0.88
N SER A 561 35.49 -6.13 -0.34
CA SER A 561 35.72 -4.82 -0.95
C SER A 561 35.06 -4.70 -2.33
N PHE A 562 34.24 -5.68 -2.70
CA PHE A 562 33.55 -5.68 -3.98
C PHE A 562 32.37 -4.71 -3.94
N LYS A 563 32.31 -3.80 -4.91
CA LYS A 563 31.18 -2.89 -5.08
C LYS A 563 30.11 -3.60 -5.92
N PHE A 564 29.00 -3.96 -5.31
CA PHE A 564 27.86 -4.52 -6.02
C PHE A 564 27.18 -3.44 -6.89
N PRO A 565 26.59 -3.82 -8.04
CA PRO A 565 25.81 -2.90 -8.84
C PRO A 565 24.67 -2.30 -8.03
N GLU A 566 24.33 -1.04 -8.31
CA GLU A 566 23.24 -0.36 -7.62
C GLU A 566 21.89 -1.07 -7.77
N LYS A 567 20.92 -0.63 -6.96
CA LYS A 567 19.52 -1.03 -7.11
C LYS A 567 19.04 -0.63 -8.52
N VAL A 568 18.49 -1.59 -9.26
CA VAL A 568 17.78 -1.30 -10.51
C VAL A 568 16.52 -0.51 -10.16
N LYS A 569 16.48 0.75 -10.58
CA LYS A 569 15.32 1.64 -10.37
C LYS A 569 14.16 1.23 -11.28
N GLU A 570 12.94 1.55 -10.86
CA GLU A 570 11.71 1.26 -11.59
C GLU A 570 11.70 1.96 -12.98
N PRO A 571 11.08 1.35 -14.02
CA PRO A 571 11.05 1.91 -15.39
C PRO A 571 10.38 3.29 -15.51
N LYS A 572 10.79 4.07 -16.51
CA LYS A 572 10.15 5.36 -16.88
C LYS A 572 8.67 5.22 -17.24
N SER A 573 8.25 4.07 -17.78
CA SER A 573 6.85 3.82 -18.15
C SER A 573 5.87 3.85 -16.98
N ILE A 574 6.33 3.65 -15.73
CA ILE A 574 5.50 3.62 -14.53
C ILE A 574 5.89 4.68 -13.50
N THR A 575 6.75 5.63 -13.87
CA THR A 575 7.27 6.66 -12.96
C THR A 575 7.00 8.06 -13.50
N ASP A 576 6.77 9.00 -12.59
CA ASP A 576 6.45 10.38 -12.96
C ASP A 576 7.69 11.15 -13.43
N PRO A 577 7.71 11.67 -14.68
CA PRO A 577 8.81 12.49 -15.19
C PRO A 577 8.94 13.85 -14.49
N LEU A 578 7.86 14.36 -13.89
CA LEU A 578 7.86 15.67 -13.25
C LEU A 578 8.46 15.63 -11.83
N GLY A 579 8.67 14.44 -11.25
CA GLY A 579 9.15 14.29 -9.88
C GLY A 579 8.17 14.83 -8.83
N VAL A 580 6.89 14.93 -9.15
CA VAL A 580 5.80 15.37 -8.26
C VAL A 580 5.22 14.16 -7.53
N TYR A 581 4.87 13.10 -8.27
CA TYR A 581 4.19 11.91 -7.74
C TYR A 581 5.16 10.80 -7.29
N GLY A 582 4.64 9.84 -6.53
CA GLY A 582 5.37 8.67 -6.03
C GLY A 582 5.98 8.86 -4.63
N GLY A 583 5.85 7.85 -3.77
CA GLY A 583 6.31 7.88 -2.38
C GLY A 583 5.53 6.92 -1.50
N LYS A 584 6.01 6.63 -0.28
CA LYS A 584 5.30 5.74 0.67
C LYS A 584 4.08 6.38 1.34
N ARG A 585 3.88 7.70 1.23
CA ARG A 585 2.73 8.37 1.85
C ARG A 585 1.45 7.94 1.14
N THR A 586 0.68 7.11 1.82
CA THR A 586 -0.69 6.70 1.53
C THR A 586 -1.63 7.89 1.76
N ASP A 587 -1.48 8.96 0.98
CA ASP A 587 -2.54 9.98 0.88
C ASP A 587 -3.78 9.28 0.30
N LEU A 588 -4.76 9.02 1.17
CA LEU A 588 -6.00 8.29 0.88
C LEU A 588 -6.86 8.98 -0.20
N THR A 589 -6.60 10.25 -0.48
CA THR A 589 -7.29 11.02 -1.53
C THR A 589 -6.28 11.47 -2.56
N ALA A 590 -6.37 10.91 -3.77
CA ALA A 590 -5.59 11.39 -4.88
C ALA A 590 -6.14 12.72 -5.41
N GLU A 591 -5.27 13.70 -5.62
CA GLU A 591 -5.70 15.05 -6.01
C GLU A 591 -6.15 15.13 -7.49
N ASN A 592 -5.72 14.18 -8.33
CA ASN A 592 -6.09 14.10 -9.74
C ASN A 592 -5.86 12.69 -10.33
N LYS A 593 -6.28 12.49 -11.59
CA LYS A 593 -6.19 11.21 -12.31
C LYS A 593 -4.76 10.67 -12.44
N ARG A 594 -3.74 11.51 -12.62
CA ARG A 594 -2.34 11.03 -12.74
C ARG A 594 -1.78 10.52 -11.42
N ASP A 595 -2.11 11.19 -10.32
CA ASP A 595 -1.77 10.70 -8.97
C ASP A 595 -2.43 9.35 -8.69
N GLN A 596 -3.71 9.18 -9.07
CA GLN A 596 -4.43 7.90 -8.96
C GLN A 596 -3.71 6.79 -9.74
N THR A 597 -3.41 7.02 -11.02
CA THR A 597 -2.68 6.06 -11.86
C THR A 597 -1.32 5.71 -11.26
N SER A 598 -0.56 6.70 -10.76
CA SER A 598 0.75 6.46 -10.14
C SER A 598 0.64 5.59 -8.88
N LYS A 599 -0.35 5.86 -8.00
CA LYS A 599 -0.62 5.07 -6.79
C LYS A 599 -1.03 3.64 -7.12
N MET A 600 -1.89 3.44 -8.11
CA MET A 600 -2.32 2.10 -8.56
C MET A 600 -1.13 1.29 -9.11
N LEU A 601 -0.28 1.91 -9.94
CA LEU A 601 0.93 1.26 -10.46
C LEU A 601 1.94 0.92 -9.36
N GLN A 602 2.13 1.83 -8.40
CA GLN A 602 3.00 1.59 -7.25
C GLN A 602 2.50 0.40 -6.42
N SER A 603 1.20 0.37 -6.08
CA SER A 603 0.58 -0.72 -5.33
C SER A 603 0.70 -2.06 -6.05
N LYS A 604 0.43 -2.08 -7.36
CA LYS A 604 0.55 -3.28 -8.19
C LYS A 604 1.93 -3.93 -8.10
N TYR A 605 3.00 -3.12 -8.15
CA TYR A 605 4.37 -3.63 -8.24
C TYR A 605 5.12 -3.64 -6.90
N GLU A 606 4.50 -3.17 -5.82
CA GLU A 606 5.13 -3.06 -4.50
C GLU A 606 5.72 -4.39 -4.04
N ARG A 607 4.95 -5.48 -4.11
CA ARG A 607 5.40 -6.81 -3.70
C ARG A 607 6.59 -7.31 -4.52
N TYR A 608 6.61 -7.04 -5.82
CA TYR A 608 7.71 -7.42 -6.69
C TYR A 608 8.99 -6.65 -6.35
N PHE A 609 8.92 -5.31 -6.28
CA PHE A 609 10.09 -4.50 -5.95
C PHE A 609 10.60 -4.79 -4.53
N LYS A 610 9.70 -5.05 -3.58
CA LYS A 610 10.05 -5.46 -2.22
C LYS A 610 10.75 -6.82 -2.19
N SER A 611 10.20 -7.84 -2.85
CA SER A 611 10.81 -9.19 -2.86
C SER A 611 12.20 -9.19 -3.52
N LEU A 612 12.38 -8.47 -4.63
CA LEU A 612 13.71 -8.27 -5.24
C LEU A 612 14.67 -7.55 -4.29
N SER A 613 14.23 -6.45 -3.66
CA SER A 613 15.06 -5.68 -2.72
C SER A 613 15.47 -6.51 -1.50
N ASP A 614 14.53 -7.26 -0.92
CA ASP A 614 14.76 -8.07 0.28
C ASP A 614 15.73 -9.24 -0.03
N PHE A 615 15.58 -9.90 -1.19
CA PHE A 615 16.52 -10.93 -1.64
C PHE A 615 17.90 -10.34 -1.95
N LYS A 616 17.96 -9.25 -2.72
CA LYS A 616 19.21 -8.57 -3.10
C LYS A 616 20.01 -8.14 -1.87
N ALA A 617 19.37 -7.47 -0.91
CA ALA A 617 20.02 -7.05 0.32
C ALA A 617 20.61 -8.25 1.09
N SER A 618 19.86 -9.34 1.21
CA SER A 618 20.29 -10.53 1.97
C SER A 618 21.49 -11.22 1.31
N VAL A 619 21.45 -11.44 -0.01
CA VAL A 619 22.53 -12.15 -0.72
C VAL A 619 23.80 -11.32 -0.84
N GLU A 620 23.69 -10.01 -1.09
CA GLU A 620 24.85 -9.11 -1.16
C GLU A 620 25.51 -8.94 0.21
N ASN A 621 24.69 -8.81 1.27
CA ASN A 621 25.20 -8.78 2.64
C ASN A 621 25.96 -10.06 3.00
N PHE A 622 25.42 -11.24 2.66
CA PHE A 622 26.14 -12.50 2.86
C PHE A 622 27.48 -12.53 2.13
N LEU A 623 27.51 -12.18 0.83
CA LEU A 623 28.74 -12.22 0.04
C LEU A 623 29.81 -11.28 0.59
N HIS A 624 29.41 -10.07 1.01
CA HIS A 624 30.30 -9.10 1.63
C HIS A 624 30.81 -9.57 3.01
N GLN A 625 29.90 -9.99 3.88
CA GLN A 625 30.21 -10.40 5.26
C GLN A 625 31.02 -11.69 5.31
N SER A 626 30.76 -12.64 4.42
CA SER A 626 31.57 -13.87 4.31
C SER A 626 33.00 -13.57 3.86
N GLY A 627 33.19 -12.62 2.92
CA GLY A 627 34.50 -12.10 2.54
C GLY A 627 35.24 -11.47 3.73
N LYS A 628 34.58 -10.60 4.50
CA LYS A 628 35.15 -9.96 5.71
C LYS A 628 35.50 -10.98 6.79
N THR A 629 34.60 -11.92 7.06
CA THR A 629 34.81 -13.00 8.04
C THR A 629 36.04 -13.81 7.67
N LEU A 630 36.19 -14.15 6.40
CA LEU A 630 37.33 -14.92 5.91
C LEU A 630 38.66 -14.16 6.02
N GLN A 631 38.68 -12.87 5.65
CA GLN A 631 39.85 -12.00 5.84
C GLN A 631 40.26 -11.97 7.32
N SER A 632 39.30 -11.72 8.22
CA SER A 632 39.57 -11.67 9.65
C SER A 632 40.05 -13.01 10.22
N ARG A 633 39.50 -14.16 9.80
CA ARG A 633 39.95 -15.48 10.26
C ARG A 633 41.36 -15.83 9.79
N ILE A 634 41.78 -15.31 8.63
CA ILE A 634 43.15 -15.46 8.15
C ILE A 634 44.08 -14.56 8.96
N GLN A 635 43.69 -13.30 9.21
CA GLN A 635 44.46 -12.36 10.04
C GLN A 635 44.70 -12.89 11.45
N LEU A 636 43.72 -13.55 12.08
CA LEU A 636 43.92 -14.25 13.36
C LEU A 636 45.10 -15.25 13.35
N LYS A 637 45.42 -15.83 12.19
CA LYS A 637 46.51 -16.82 12.03
C LYS A 637 47.84 -16.18 11.64
N THR A 638 47.85 -14.94 11.16
CA THR A 638 49.04 -14.27 10.62
C THR A 638 49.47 -13.03 11.40
N GLU A 639 48.56 -12.40 12.15
CA GLU A 639 48.77 -11.13 12.86
C GLU A 639 48.49 -11.31 14.36
N VAL A 640 49.49 -11.01 15.20
CA VAL A 640 49.36 -11.12 16.66
C VAL A 640 48.53 -9.95 17.19
N GLY A 641 47.43 -10.24 17.88
CA GLY A 641 46.56 -9.23 18.51
C GLY A 641 45.37 -8.75 17.68
N HIS A 642 45.10 -9.35 16.51
CA HIS A 642 43.90 -9.05 15.71
C HIS A 642 42.62 -9.45 16.46
N ILE A 643 41.61 -8.58 16.45
CA ILE A 643 40.30 -8.83 17.08
C ILE A 643 39.30 -9.25 16.01
N HIS A 644 38.73 -10.44 16.15
CA HIS A 644 37.70 -10.96 15.25
C HIS A 644 36.31 -10.48 15.66
N ASP A 645 35.52 -10.05 14.68
CA ASP A 645 34.13 -9.64 14.88
C ASP A 645 33.18 -10.83 14.69
N GLU A 646 32.87 -11.52 15.78
CA GLU A 646 31.92 -12.65 15.82
C GLU A 646 30.51 -12.27 15.35
N ASN A 647 30.13 -10.99 15.43
CA ASN A 647 28.83 -10.54 14.94
C ASN A 647 28.76 -10.58 13.42
N ILE A 648 29.83 -10.19 12.71
CA ILE A 648 29.87 -10.28 11.23
C ILE A 648 29.79 -11.74 10.79
N GLU A 649 30.44 -12.65 11.52
CA GLU A 649 30.34 -14.09 11.26
C GLU A 649 28.90 -14.60 11.42
N ARG A 650 28.23 -14.26 12.54
CA ARG A 650 26.82 -14.61 12.77
C ARG A 650 25.91 -14.03 11.70
N LEU A 651 26.06 -12.74 11.40
CA LEU A 651 25.26 -12.03 10.39
C LEU A 651 25.44 -12.64 9.00
N SER A 652 26.65 -13.11 8.65
CA SER A 652 26.88 -13.77 7.36
C SER A 652 26.03 -15.04 7.20
N GLN A 653 25.85 -15.82 8.26
CA GLN A 653 25.00 -17.00 8.26
C GLN A 653 23.52 -16.62 8.17
N THR A 654 23.08 -15.66 9.00
CA THR A 654 21.69 -15.17 8.99
C THR A 654 21.30 -14.61 7.62
N ASN A 655 22.12 -13.74 7.03
CA ASN A 655 21.85 -13.15 5.71
C ASN A 655 21.82 -14.19 4.58
N LEU A 656 22.63 -15.26 4.67
CA LEU A 656 22.55 -16.37 3.71
C LEU A 656 21.23 -17.14 3.85
N TYR A 657 20.78 -17.37 5.08
CA TYR A 657 19.55 -18.12 5.35
C TYR A 657 18.33 -17.31 4.89
N ASP A 658 18.30 -16.03 5.23
CA ASP A 658 17.35 -15.04 4.72
C ASP A 658 17.31 -15.03 3.19
N ALA A 659 18.46 -15.03 2.52
CA ALA A 659 18.53 -15.05 1.06
C ALA A 659 17.89 -16.31 0.48
N ILE A 660 18.10 -17.47 1.10
CA ILE A 660 17.49 -18.75 0.68
C ILE A 660 15.96 -18.70 0.84
N ALA A 661 15.47 -18.18 1.97
CA ALA A 661 14.04 -18.06 2.22
C ALA A 661 13.36 -17.05 1.27
N LYS A 662 13.99 -15.88 1.06
CA LYS A 662 13.45 -14.79 0.22
C LYS A 662 13.52 -15.09 -1.29
N LEU A 663 14.42 -15.97 -1.73
CA LEU A 663 14.54 -16.36 -3.15
C LEU A 663 13.24 -16.94 -3.71
N THR A 664 12.46 -17.68 -2.91
CA THR A 664 11.20 -18.28 -3.36
C THR A 664 10.17 -17.21 -3.73
N ASP A 665 9.94 -16.23 -2.84
CA ASP A 665 8.99 -15.14 -3.12
C ASP A 665 9.49 -14.28 -4.30
N TYR A 666 10.79 -13.93 -4.34
CA TYR A 666 11.38 -13.23 -5.49
C TYR A 666 11.14 -13.98 -6.81
N THR A 667 11.37 -15.31 -6.85
CA THR A 667 11.21 -16.11 -8.07
C THR A 667 9.76 -16.12 -8.55
N VAL A 668 8.79 -16.25 -7.63
CA VAL A 668 7.36 -16.22 -7.93
C VAL A 668 6.96 -14.84 -8.45
N GLN A 669 7.33 -13.78 -7.74
CA GLN A 669 6.99 -12.40 -8.14
C GLN A 669 7.67 -12.00 -9.46
N HIS A 670 8.93 -12.39 -9.67
CA HIS A 670 9.61 -12.18 -10.95
C HIS A 670 8.87 -12.87 -12.09
N GLN A 671 8.42 -14.12 -11.91
CA GLN A 671 7.68 -14.81 -12.97
C GLN A 671 6.32 -14.15 -13.23
N HIS A 672 5.64 -13.71 -12.17
CA HIS A 672 4.35 -13.03 -12.27
C HIS A 672 4.46 -11.71 -13.05
N VAL A 673 5.44 -10.86 -12.73
CA VAL A 673 5.57 -9.53 -13.33
C VAL A 673 6.31 -9.56 -14.68
N LEU A 674 7.42 -10.29 -14.77
CA LEU A 674 8.30 -10.26 -15.94
C LEU A 674 8.14 -11.46 -16.87
N GLY A 675 7.28 -12.43 -16.52
CA GLY A 675 7.10 -13.66 -17.30
C GLY A 675 6.57 -13.42 -18.71
N ASN A 676 5.77 -12.37 -18.92
CA ASN A 676 5.20 -12.03 -20.23
C ASN A 676 6.19 -11.31 -21.15
N ILE A 677 7.22 -10.66 -20.59
CA ILE A 677 8.18 -9.84 -21.33
C ILE A 677 9.26 -10.72 -22.00
N ASN A 678 9.53 -11.91 -21.47
CA ASN A 678 10.61 -12.78 -21.95
C ASN A 678 10.12 -14.14 -22.48
N ALA A 679 10.60 -14.53 -23.67
CA ALA A 679 10.35 -15.84 -24.29
C ALA A 679 11.48 -16.87 -24.10
N LYS A 680 12.62 -16.50 -23.48
CA LYS A 680 13.75 -17.41 -23.22
C LYS A 680 13.95 -17.62 -21.71
N PRO A 681 14.19 -18.86 -21.25
CA PRO A 681 14.54 -19.11 -19.86
C PRO A 681 15.89 -18.44 -19.53
N HIS A 682 15.86 -17.41 -18.67
CA HIS A 682 17.08 -16.78 -18.16
C HIS A 682 17.69 -17.64 -17.04
N VAL A 683 19.01 -17.53 -16.91
CA VAL A 683 19.81 -18.22 -15.91
C VAL A 683 19.55 -17.59 -14.54
N LYS A 684 18.83 -18.28 -13.66
CA LYS A 684 18.51 -17.80 -12.30
C LYS A 684 19.50 -18.32 -11.26
N VAL A 685 19.62 -17.61 -10.14
CA VAL A 685 20.27 -18.11 -8.93
C VAL A 685 19.51 -19.36 -8.46
N GLU A 686 20.24 -20.47 -8.32
CA GLU A 686 19.63 -21.75 -7.96
C GLU A 686 19.60 -21.90 -6.43
N GLN A 687 18.43 -22.25 -5.88
CA GLN A 687 18.28 -22.50 -4.44
C GLN A 687 19.28 -23.57 -3.95
N ASN A 688 19.53 -24.60 -4.74
CA ASN A 688 20.51 -25.66 -4.43
C ASN A 688 21.94 -25.13 -4.29
N ALA A 689 22.31 -24.09 -5.04
CA ALA A 689 23.64 -23.47 -4.93
C ALA A 689 23.78 -22.71 -3.61
N LEU A 690 22.75 -21.98 -3.18
CA LEU A 690 22.74 -21.29 -1.89
C LEU A 690 22.68 -22.28 -0.71
N LEU A 691 21.90 -23.36 -0.81
CA LEU A 691 21.87 -24.43 0.19
C LEU A 691 23.24 -25.13 0.33
N THR A 692 23.95 -25.34 -0.78
CA THR A 692 25.33 -25.84 -0.79
C THR A 692 26.26 -24.85 -0.10
N ALA A 693 26.11 -23.55 -0.37
CA ALA A 693 26.87 -22.51 0.30
C ALA A 693 26.60 -22.51 1.81
N ALA A 694 25.35 -22.71 2.25
CA ALA A 694 24.99 -22.77 3.67
C ALA A 694 25.65 -23.95 4.39
N ALA A 695 25.58 -25.15 3.82
CA ALA A 695 26.23 -26.33 4.37
C ALA A 695 27.75 -26.17 4.46
N THR A 696 28.34 -25.63 3.39
CA THR A 696 29.78 -25.39 3.25
C THR A 696 30.28 -24.34 4.24
N TRP A 697 29.57 -23.22 4.34
CA TRP A 697 29.92 -22.10 5.21
C TRP A 697 29.78 -22.49 6.68
N LYS A 698 28.73 -23.22 7.05
CA LYS A 698 28.57 -23.72 8.42
C LYS A 698 29.72 -24.62 8.85
N ASP A 699 30.13 -25.54 7.99
CA ASP A 699 31.27 -26.43 8.28
C ASP A 699 32.60 -25.67 8.35
N PHE A 700 32.80 -24.66 7.49
CA PHE A 700 33.99 -23.81 7.56
C PHE A 700 34.06 -23.05 8.89
N LEU A 701 32.95 -22.43 9.31
CA LEU A 701 32.92 -21.65 10.55
C LEU A 701 33.10 -22.54 11.79
N GLY A 702 32.55 -23.75 11.78
CA GLY A 702 32.72 -24.73 12.86
C GLY A 702 34.00 -25.57 12.80
N ASP A 703 34.96 -25.23 11.92
CA ASP A 703 36.19 -26.00 11.67
C ASP A 703 35.96 -27.51 11.40
N ASN A 704 34.82 -27.85 10.79
CA ASN A 704 34.43 -29.22 10.53
C ASN A 704 35.05 -29.76 9.22
N SER A 705 36.00 -30.68 9.37
CA SER A 705 36.69 -31.34 8.25
C SER A 705 35.94 -32.54 7.66
N LYS A 706 34.89 -33.04 8.31
CA LYS A 706 34.17 -34.26 7.89
C LYS A 706 32.67 -33.98 7.70
N GLY A 707 32.15 -34.28 6.51
CA GLY A 707 30.71 -34.15 6.24
C GLY A 707 30.37 -33.99 4.76
N ASP A 708 29.10 -34.26 4.43
CA ASP A 708 28.52 -33.87 3.14
C ASP A 708 28.27 -32.36 3.14
N ARG A 709 28.92 -31.65 2.21
CA ARG A 709 28.84 -30.18 2.06
C ARG A 709 27.96 -29.77 0.89
N SER A 710 27.09 -30.67 0.42
CA SER A 710 26.11 -30.38 -0.61
C SER A 710 24.75 -30.03 -0.01
N PHE A 711 23.87 -29.47 -0.84
CA PHE A 711 22.46 -29.26 -0.48
C PHE A 711 21.75 -30.55 -0.03
N ASN A 712 22.26 -31.75 -0.42
CA ASN A 712 21.69 -33.03 0.01
C ASN A 712 21.73 -33.21 1.52
N ARG A 713 22.71 -32.63 2.23
CA ARG A 713 22.74 -32.65 3.70
C ARG A 713 21.50 -32.00 4.30
N ILE A 714 21.06 -30.87 3.73
CA ILE A 714 19.88 -30.14 4.21
C ILE A 714 18.60 -30.88 3.80
N LEU A 715 18.55 -31.45 2.58
CA LEU A 715 17.44 -32.31 2.17
C LEU A 715 17.32 -33.56 3.06
N LYS A 716 18.46 -34.11 3.50
CA LYS A 716 18.50 -35.21 4.46
C LYS A 716 17.96 -34.75 5.82
N LEU A 717 18.36 -33.57 6.32
CA LEU A 717 17.77 -33.01 7.55
C LEU A 717 16.24 -32.88 7.45
N LYS A 718 15.72 -32.44 6.30
CA LYS A 718 14.28 -32.41 6.03
C LYS A 718 13.68 -33.81 6.11
N SER A 719 14.22 -34.77 5.38
CA SER A 719 13.74 -36.17 5.36
C SER A 719 13.79 -36.82 6.75
N ASP A 720 14.87 -36.58 7.50
CA ASP A 720 15.07 -37.10 8.85
C ASP A 720 14.07 -36.47 9.82
N PHE A 721 13.80 -35.15 9.70
CA PHE A 721 12.77 -34.46 10.46
C PHE A 721 11.37 -35.00 10.15
N GLU A 722 11.01 -35.11 8.88
CA GLU A 722 9.72 -35.67 8.45
C GLU A 722 9.55 -37.13 8.91
N SER A 723 10.62 -37.92 8.86
CA SER A 723 10.61 -39.30 9.35
C SER A 723 10.46 -39.37 10.86
N LYS A 724 11.15 -38.50 11.61
CA LYS A 724 11.05 -38.40 13.06
C LYS A 724 9.63 -38.05 13.49
N ILE A 725 9.07 -36.95 12.97
CA ILE A 725 7.70 -36.53 13.31
C ILE A 725 6.69 -37.60 12.89
N THR A 726 6.83 -38.20 11.69
CA THR A 726 5.89 -39.24 11.23
C THR A 726 5.94 -40.47 12.13
N LYS A 727 7.12 -40.88 12.59
CA LYS A 727 7.28 -42.02 13.50
C LYS A 727 6.67 -41.73 14.88
N GLU A 728 6.97 -40.57 15.45
CA GLU A 728 6.45 -40.15 16.76
C GLU A 728 4.92 -39.99 16.70
N LEU A 729 4.39 -39.30 15.69
CA LEU A 729 2.94 -39.16 15.48
C LEU A 729 2.26 -40.52 15.30
N LYS A 730 2.84 -41.47 14.55
CA LYS A 730 2.29 -42.83 14.42
C LYS A 730 2.31 -43.62 15.73
N GLN A 731 3.31 -43.41 16.59
CA GLN A 731 3.38 -44.06 17.89
C GLN A 731 2.28 -43.56 18.82
N PHE A 732 2.02 -42.25 18.83
CA PHE A 732 0.94 -41.63 19.61
C PHE A 732 -0.45 -41.87 19.02
N SER A 733 -0.56 -42.05 17.70
CA SER A 733 -1.81 -42.44 17.01
C SER A 733 -2.31 -43.86 17.34
N ARG A 734 -1.61 -44.59 18.22
CA ARG A 734 -2.08 -45.88 18.77
C ARG A 734 -3.09 -45.71 19.92
N SER A 735 -3.44 -44.49 20.28
CA SER A 735 -4.56 -44.24 21.20
C SER A 735 -5.85 -44.78 20.59
N GLU A 736 -6.77 -45.27 21.42
CA GLU A 736 -8.08 -45.68 20.93
C GLU A 736 -8.97 -44.51 20.52
N HIS A 737 -8.56 -43.25 20.72
CA HIS A 737 -9.47 -42.09 20.68
C HIS A 737 -9.25 -41.13 19.52
N PHE A 738 -8.03 -41.03 19.00
CA PHE A 738 -7.71 -40.22 17.82
C PHE A 738 -6.51 -40.80 17.05
N THR A 739 -6.43 -40.43 15.78
CA THR A 739 -5.28 -40.73 14.91
C THR A 739 -4.74 -39.45 14.28
N ILE A 740 -3.42 -39.38 14.10
CA ILE A 740 -2.74 -38.22 13.53
C ILE A 740 -1.96 -38.65 12.29
N ARG A 741 -2.18 -37.95 11.18
CA ARG A 741 -1.52 -38.18 9.90
C ARG A 741 -0.84 -36.91 9.42
N TYR A 742 0.47 -36.97 9.21
CA TYR A 742 1.24 -35.91 8.57
C TYR A 742 1.21 -36.04 7.04
N LEU A 743 0.97 -34.93 6.33
CA LEU A 743 1.01 -34.83 4.88
C LEU A 743 1.79 -33.59 4.45
N ASN A 744 2.76 -33.78 3.56
CA ASN A 744 3.47 -32.70 2.88
C ASN A 744 3.81 -33.14 1.46
N ASN A 745 2.86 -32.96 0.55
CA ASN A 745 2.96 -33.46 -0.82
C ASN A 745 2.13 -32.62 -1.80
N LYS A 746 1.97 -33.08 -3.05
CA LYS A 746 1.19 -32.37 -4.07
C LYS A 746 -0.29 -32.17 -3.70
N THR A 747 -0.87 -33.06 -2.88
CA THR A 747 -2.25 -32.96 -2.39
C THR A 747 -2.43 -31.71 -1.52
N THR A 748 -1.41 -31.39 -0.71
CA THR A 748 -1.38 -30.21 0.18
C THR A 748 -0.69 -28.99 -0.44
N ALA A 749 -0.40 -29.02 -1.75
CA ALA A 749 0.42 -28.02 -2.44
C ALA A 749 1.79 -27.76 -1.79
N GLY A 750 2.36 -28.76 -1.10
CA GLY A 750 3.63 -28.66 -0.40
C GLY A 750 3.54 -27.98 0.99
N LYS A 751 2.33 -27.78 1.52
CA LYS A 751 2.14 -27.33 2.90
C LYS A 751 2.29 -28.52 3.87
N PRO A 752 2.99 -28.38 5.00
CA PRO A 752 3.05 -29.39 6.04
C PRO A 752 1.75 -29.36 6.87
N ILE A 753 0.86 -30.33 6.63
CA ILE A 753 -0.45 -30.44 7.27
C ILE A 753 -0.47 -31.67 8.19
N LEU A 754 -0.90 -31.48 9.44
CA LEU A 754 -1.23 -32.54 10.38
C LEU A 754 -2.75 -32.70 10.42
N ILE A 755 -3.25 -33.82 9.91
CA ILE A 755 -4.67 -34.19 9.97
C ILE A 755 -4.89 -35.04 11.22
N ILE A 756 -5.80 -34.60 12.08
CA ILE A 756 -6.09 -35.20 13.38
C ILE A 756 -7.55 -35.67 13.37
N GLU A 757 -7.74 -36.96 13.21
CA GLU A 757 -9.06 -37.60 13.17
C GLU A 757 -9.40 -38.15 14.55
N GLY A 758 -10.36 -37.52 15.23
CA GLY A 758 -10.83 -37.92 16.56
C GLY A 758 -12.16 -38.69 16.52
N LYS A 759 -12.40 -39.54 17.52
CA LYS A 759 -13.73 -40.16 17.76
C LYS A 759 -14.82 -39.12 18.03
N SER A 760 -14.43 -37.99 18.61
CA SER A 760 -15.28 -36.83 18.90
C SER A 760 -14.44 -35.55 18.77
N PRO A 761 -15.07 -34.35 18.71
CA PRO A 761 -14.33 -33.08 18.66
C PRO A 761 -13.39 -32.86 19.85
N PHE A 762 -13.73 -33.40 21.02
CA PHE A 762 -12.88 -33.36 22.20
C PHE A 762 -11.57 -34.14 21.99
N TRP A 763 -11.68 -35.36 21.47
CA TRP A 763 -10.49 -36.18 21.18
C TRP A 763 -9.66 -35.64 20.02
N SER A 764 -10.27 -34.98 19.02
CA SER A 764 -9.49 -34.30 17.98
C SER A 764 -8.72 -33.09 18.52
N PHE A 765 -9.26 -32.37 19.50
CA PHE A 765 -8.56 -31.27 20.16
C PHE A 765 -7.41 -31.76 21.04
N LEU A 766 -7.62 -32.82 21.83
CA LEU A 766 -6.53 -33.48 22.57
C LEU A 766 -5.43 -33.96 21.61
N GLY A 767 -5.81 -34.56 20.48
CA GLY A 767 -4.86 -34.93 19.43
C GLY A 767 -4.10 -33.74 18.86
N PHE A 768 -4.70 -32.55 18.79
CA PHE A 768 -4.01 -31.32 18.40
C PHE A 768 -2.96 -30.90 19.43
N LYS A 769 -3.30 -30.92 20.73
CA LYS A 769 -2.33 -30.65 21.80
C LYS A 769 -1.12 -31.59 21.72
N GLU A 770 -1.37 -32.90 21.59
CA GLU A 770 -0.29 -33.88 21.45
C GLU A 770 0.53 -33.68 20.18
N ALA A 771 -0.12 -33.43 19.04
CA ALA A 771 0.56 -33.14 17.79
C ALA A 771 1.46 -31.90 17.91
N TYR A 772 0.98 -30.85 18.58
CA TYR A 772 1.75 -29.64 18.84
C TYR A 772 3.00 -29.95 19.67
N HIS A 773 2.85 -30.65 20.80
CA HIS A 773 3.99 -31.01 21.66
C HIS A 773 5.03 -31.86 20.92
N ILE A 774 4.60 -32.82 20.09
CA ILE A 774 5.51 -33.62 19.28
C ILE A 774 6.31 -32.75 18.31
N ILE A 775 5.65 -31.82 17.61
CA ILE A 775 6.32 -30.90 16.69
C ILE A 775 7.26 -29.94 17.43
N HIS A 776 6.81 -29.34 18.54
CA HIS A 776 7.60 -28.47 19.41
C HIS A 776 8.88 -29.17 19.88
N ASN A 777 8.75 -30.40 20.40
CA ASN A 777 9.88 -31.23 20.84
C ASN A 777 10.77 -31.68 19.68
N ALA A 778 10.22 -31.93 18.49
CA ALA A 778 11.00 -32.29 17.32
C ALA A 778 11.84 -31.11 16.80
N ILE A 779 11.32 -29.88 16.90
CA ILE A 779 12.03 -28.64 16.57
C ILE A 779 13.23 -28.46 17.50
N ASP A 780 13.08 -28.69 18.80
CA ASP A 780 14.19 -28.76 19.78
C ASP A 780 15.02 -27.46 19.83
N ASN A 781 14.33 -26.32 19.88
CA ASN A 781 14.86 -24.94 19.98
C ASN A 781 16.23 -24.70 19.30
N PRO A 782 16.35 -24.89 17.97
CA PRO A 782 17.63 -24.85 17.30
C PRO A 782 18.15 -23.43 17.22
N GLU A 783 19.47 -23.26 17.31
CA GLU A 783 20.12 -21.95 17.07
C GLU A 783 19.74 -21.41 15.69
N TYR A 784 19.52 -20.09 15.60
CA TYR A 784 19.21 -19.39 14.34
C TYR A 784 20.27 -19.59 13.25
N THR A 785 21.52 -19.90 13.64
CA THR A 785 22.65 -20.18 12.74
C THR A 785 22.85 -21.66 12.45
N SER A 786 21.88 -22.53 12.77
CA SER A 786 21.97 -23.97 12.49
C SER A 786 21.33 -24.34 11.15
N LEU A 787 21.87 -25.38 10.49
CA LEU A 787 21.25 -25.93 9.26
C LEU A 787 19.86 -26.52 9.52
N LYS A 788 19.58 -26.94 10.76
CA LYS A 788 18.23 -27.40 11.17
C LYS A 788 17.25 -26.23 11.17
N TYR A 789 17.64 -25.07 11.70
CA TYR A 789 16.82 -23.86 11.67
C TYR A 789 16.56 -23.41 10.22
N LEU A 790 17.60 -23.33 9.39
CA LEU A 790 17.45 -23.03 7.95
C LEU A 790 16.44 -23.98 7.27
N MET A 791 16.55 -25.27 7.53
CA MET A 791 15.62 -26.27 6.98
C MET A 791 14.17 -25.99 7.44
N LEU A 792 13.97 -25.70 8.72
CA LEU A 792 12.65 -25.37 9.26
C LEU A 792 12.10 -24.09 8.62
N GLU A 793 12.91 -23.06 8.45
CA GLU A 793 12.48 -21.80 7.86
C GLU A 793 12.04 -21.97 6.39
N VAL A 794 12.77 -22.76 5.60
CA VAL A 794 12.47 -22.94 4.17
C VAL A 794 11.23 -23.81 3.92
N TRP A 795 11.02 -24.89 4.67
CA TRP A 795 9.94 -25.86 4.39
C TRP A 795 8.85 -25.94 5.47
N PHE A 796 9.08 -25.35 6.64
CA PHE A 796 8.21 -25.44 7.82
C PHE A 796 8.01 -24.09 8.51
N SER A 797 8.12 -22.98 7.76
CA SER A 797 7.83 -21.63 8.26
C SER A 797 6.43 -21.51 8.85
N ASN A 798 5.50 -22.32 8.35
CA ASN A 798 4.14 -22.45 8.86
C ASN A 798 3.74 -23.93 8.84
N ILE A 799 3.14 -24.41 9.92
CA ILE A 799 2.57 -25.76 10.03
C ILE A 799 1.08 -25.66 10.28
N TYR A 800 0.30 -26.49 9.59
CA TYR A 800 -1.16 -26.43 9.59
C TYR A 800 -1.74 -27.63 10.31
N PHE A 801 -2.62 -27.40 11.28
CA PHE A 801 -3.30 -28.44 12.04
C PHE A 801 -4.77 -28.50 11.65
N LEU A 802 -5.20 -29.64 11.13
CA LEU A 802 -6.54 -29.89 10.62
C LEU A 802 -7.24 -30.93 11.49
N GLN A 803 -8.22 -30.49 12.27
CA GLN A 803 -8.99 -31.38 13.15
C GLN A 803 -10.24 -31.87 12.43
N THR A 804 -10.47 -33.18 12.45
CA THR A 804 -11.60 -33.84 11.79
C THR A 804 -12.27 -34.87 12.69
N VAL A 805 -13.57 -35.08 12.43
CA VAL A 805 -14.38 -36.15 13.02
C VAL A 805 -15.22 -36.74 11.90
N GLN A 806 -15.13 -38.06 11.69
CA GLN A 806 -15.66 -38.78 10.53
C GLN A 806 -15.22 -38.18 9.19
N ASN A 807 -13.93 -37.84 9.09
CA ASN A 807 -13.30 -37.19 7.93
C ASN A 807 -13.94 -35.84 7.53
N LYS A 808 -14.55 -35.14 8.50
CA LYS A 808 -15.16 -33.82 8.29
C LYS A 808 -14.64 -32.83 9.32
N THR A 809 -14.43 -31.60 8.88
CA THR A 809 -14.08 -30.48 9.77
C THR A 809 -15.34 -29.93 10.44
N LEU A 810 -15.18 -29.19 11.54
CA LEU A 810 -16.30 -28.48 12.16
C LEU A 810 -16.81 -27.35 11.25
N ASN A 811 -15.90 -26.45 10.85
CA ASN A 811 -16.21 -25.17 10.20
C ASN A 811 -15.34 -24.84 8.98
N ASN A 812 -14.82 -25.85 8.28
CA ASN A 812 -13.92 -25.63 7.13
C ASN A 812 -12.68 -24.77 7.45
N GLN A 813 -12.08 -24.99 8.62
CA GLN A 813 -10.92 -24.23 9.11
C GLN A 813 -9.79 -25.17 9.52
N TRP A 814 -8.55 -24.70 9.37
CA TRP A 814 -7.35 -25.26 9.99
C TRP A 814 -6.71 -24.23 10.93
N ASN A 815 -5.81 -24.66 11.81
CA ASN A 815 -4.98 -23.75 12.59
C ASN A 815 -3.62 -23.62 11.92
N GLN A 816 -3.27 -22.42 11.45
CA GLN A 816 -1.93 -22.12 10.96
C GLN A 816 -1.06 -21.66 12.14
N VAL A 817 0.06 -22.34 12.36
CA VAL A 817 1.03 -21.97 13.40
C VAL A 817 2.38 -21.63 12.76
N PRO A 818 2.86 -20.37 12.91
CA PRO A 818 4.19 -19.97 12.47
C PRO A 818 5.32 -20.65 13.25
N LEU A 819 6.49 -20.82 12.62
CA LEU A 819 7.68 -21.45 13.20
C LEU A 819 8.13 -20.79 14.51
N TYR A 820 8.11 -19.46 14.61
CA TYR A 820 8.53 -18.76 15.83
C TYR A 820 7.62 -19.10 17.03
N ASN A 821 6.31 -19.24 16.80
CA ASN A 821 5.38 -19.68 17.84
C ASN A 821 5.64 -21.15 18.24
N LEU A 822 5.89 -22.03 17.26
CA LEU A 822 6.22 -23.44 17.55
C LEU A 822 7.55 -23.62 18.27
N LYS A 823 8.50 -22.69 18.10
CA LYS A 823 9.82 -22.75 18.72
C LYS A 823 9.79 -22.18 20.15
N ASP A 824 9.11 -21.05 20.34
CA ASP A 824 9.27 -20.23 21.54
C ASP A 824 8.08 -20.29 22.52
N LYS A 825 6.93 -20.87 22.12
CA LYS A 825 5.71 -20.94 22.95
C LYS A 825 5.28 -22.38 23.22
N SER A 826 4.70 -22.60 24.40
CA SER A 826 3.97 -23.82 24.76
C SER A 826 2.58 -23.85 24.13
N PHE A 827 1.92 -25.02 24.15
CA PHE A 827 0.56 -25.14 23.65
C PHE A 827 -0.42 -24.31 24.50
N GLU A 828 -0.19 -24.27 25.81
CA GLU A 828 -0.97 -23.48 26.76
C GLU A 828 -0.89 -21.98 26.41
N GLU A 829 0.31 -21.45 26.16
CA GLU A 829 0.50 -20.06 25.74
C GLU A 829 -0.10 -19.77 24.35
N LEU A 830 -0.08 -20.77 23.45
CA LEU A 830 -0.72 -20.66 22.14
C LEU A 830 -2.26 -20.66 22.24
N SER A 831 -2.83 -21.45 23.14
CA SER A 831 -4.28 -21.57 23.35
C SER A 831 -4.91 -20.28 23.87
N THR A 832 -4.13 -19.46 24.58
CA THR A 832 -4.51 -18.11 24.99
C THR A 832 -4.39 -17.06 23.89
N LEU A 833 -3.59 -17.27 22.83
CA LEU A 833 -3.13 -16.14 22.01
C LEU A 833 -2.82 -16.35 20.51
N ASN A 834 -2.71 -17.55 19.90
CA ASN A 834 -2.05 -17.61 18.56
C ASN A 834 -2.39 -18.76 17.59
N GLY A 835 -3.41 -19.58 17.84
CA GLY A 835 -3.98 -20.39 16.76
C GLY A 835 -4.85 -19.49 15.90
N MET A 836 -4.40 -19.08 14.71
CA MET A 836 -5.25 -18.33 13.78
C MET A 836 -6.05 -19.34 12.94
N PRO A 837 -7.34 -19.58 13.25
CA PRO A 837 -8.18 -20.39 12.37
C PRO A 837 -8.25 -19.68 11.02
N GLN A 838 -7.84 -20.38 9.97
CA GLN A 838 -7.96 -19.90 8.60
C GLN A 838 -8.84 -20.84 7.80
N LEU A 839 -9.60 -20.28 6.87
CA LEU A 839 -10.34 -21.07 5.90
C LEU A 839 -9.37 -21.96 5.12
N ILE A 840 -9.77 -23.22 4.96
CA ILE A 840 -9.00 -24.18 4.17
C ILE A 840 -9.13 -23.77 2.70
N GLU A 841 -8.00 -23.68 2.00
CA GLU A 841 -7.99 -23.40 0.57
C GLU A 841 -8.82 -24.44 -0.19
N GLU A 842 -9.74 -23.97 -1.05
CA GLU A 842 -10.73 -24.83 -1.72
C GLU A 842 -10.08 -25.97 -2.52
N GLN A 843 -8.95 -25.69 -3.18
CA GLN A 843 -8.21 -26.69 -3.93
C GLN A 843 -7.62 -27.79 -3.03
N ILE A 844 -7.14 -27.44 -1.85
CA ILE A 844 -6.58 -28.41 -0.89
C ILE A 844 -7.71 -29.22 -0.26
N ARG A 845 -8.80 -28.56 0.15
CA ARG A 845 -10.00 -29.20 0.68
C ARG A 845 -10.57 -30.25 -0.27
N ALA A 846 -10.72 -29.89 -1.55
CA ALA A 846 -11.21 -30.81 -2.58
C ALA A 846 -10.26 -32.00 -2.80
N ARG A 847 -8.94 -31.77 -2.79
CA ARG A 847 -7.93 -32.84 -2.96
C ARG A 847 -7.82 -33.77 -1.77
N LEU A 848 -8.11 -33.28 -0.56
CA LEU A 848 -8.13 -34.08 0.67
C LEU A 848 -9.45 -34.84 0.86
N ASP A 849 -10.47 -34.56 0.05
CA ASP A 849 -11.82 -35.13 0.16
C ASP A 849 -12.41 -34.93 1.57
N ILE A 850 -12.31 -33.70 2.07
CA ILE A 850 -12.77 -33.32 3.41
C ILE A 850 -14.00 -32.43 3.28
N ASP A 851 -15.11 -32.85 3.89
CA ASP A 851 -16.33 -32.06 4.00
C ASP A 851 -16.39 -31.33 5.36
N THR A 852 -17.46 -30.57 5.59
CA THR A 852 -17.67 -29.83 6.84
C THR A 852 -19.03 -30.13 7.46
N TRP A 853 -19.04 -30.37 8.78
CA TRP A 853 -20.25 -30.65 9.54
C TRP A 853 -21.25 -29.48 9.44
N ALA A 854 -20.76 -28.24 9.48
CA ALA A 854 -21.60 -27.04 9.34
C ALA A 854 -22.35 -26.94 8.01
N LYS A 855 -21.84 -27.56 6.93
CA LYS A 855 -22.52 -27.57 5.62
C LYS A 855 -23.60 -28.65 5.53
N LEU A 856 -23.39 -29.78 6.20
CA LEU A 856 -24.31 -30.92 6.16
C LEU A 856 -25.50 -30.72 7.12
N TYR A 857 -25.27 -30.08 8.25
CA TYR A 857 -26.28 -29.86 9.30
C TYR A 857 -26.34 -28.38 9.67
N PRO A 858 -27.30 -27.62 9.13
CA PRO A 858 -27.45 -26.18 9.40
C PRO A 858 -27.53 -25.84 10.89
N GLU A 859 -27.92 -26.79 11.75
CA GLU A 859 -27.99 -26.63 13.19
C GLU A 859 -26.63 -26.34 13.84
N PHE A 860 -25.51 -26.74 13.21
CA PHE A 860 -24.16 -26.36 13.63
C PHE A 860 -23.89 -24.87 13.46
N ASN A 861 -24.60 -24.19 12.55
CA ASN A 861 -24.46 -22.74 12.39
C ASN A 861 -24.90 -21.98 13.65
N LYS A 862 -25.76 -22.58 14.50
CA LYS A 862 -26.10 -21.99 15.82
C LYS A 862 -24.89 -21.88 16.74
N ILE A 863 -23.98 -22.87 16.71
CA ILE A 863 -22.74 -22.85 17.50
C ILE A 863 -21.80 -21.75 17.00
N ASN A 864 -21.74 -21.55 15.69
CA ASN A 864 -20.94 -20.49 15.08
C ASN A 864 -21.48 -19.10 15.42
N LEU A 865 -22.79 -18.88 15.27
CA LEU A 865 -23.45 -17.62 15.64
C LEU A 865 -23.23 -17.27 17.11
N ALA A 866 -23.35 -18.26 18.02
CA ALA A 866 -23.09 -18.05 19.44
C ALA A 866 -21.62 -17.74 19.74
N SER A 867 -20.69 -18.40 19.02
CA SER A 867 -19.25 -18.15 19.17
C SER A 867 -18.85 -16.77 18.63
N GLU A 868 -19.45 -16.33 17.52
CA GLU A 868 -19.31 -14.98 16.98
C GLU A 868 -19.88 -13.93 17.96
N ALA A 869 -21.07 -14.17 18.50
CA ALA A 869 -21.69 -13.30 19.50
C ALA A 869 -20.86 -13.21 20.79
N TYR A 870 -20.31 -14.33 21.26
CA TYR A 870 -19.41 -14.35 22.42
C TYR A 870 -18.11 -13.61 22.13
N GLY A 871 -17.48 -13.86 20.97
CA GLY A 871 -16.28 -13.14 20.55
C GLY A 871 -16.53 -11.62 20.45
N LYS A 872 -17.69 -11.23 19.92
CA LYS A 872 -18.14 -9.83 19.86
C LYS A 872 -18.35 -9.25 21.26
N THR A 873 -18.90 -10.02 22.19
CA THR A 873 -19.04 -9.64 23.61
C THR A 873 -17.67 -9.34 24.22
N LEU A 874 -16.69 -10.24 24.07
CA LEU A 874 -15.32 -10.04 24.56
C LEU A 874 -14.71 -8.76 24.00
N LEU A 875 -14.77 -8.60 22.68
CA LEU A 875 -14.22 -7.45 21.96
C LEU A 875 -14.83 -6.12 22.44
N LEU A 876 -16.17 -6.07 22.59
CA LEU A 876 -16.87 -4.86 23.02
C LEU A 876 -16.62 -4.53 24.51
N VAL A 877 -16.49 -5.55 25.37
CA VAL A 877 -16.15 -5.35 26.79
C VAL A 877 -14.72 -4.81 26.93
N ASP A 878 -13.76 -5.38 26.20
CA ASP A 878 -12.38 -4.87 26.17
C ASP A 878 -12.31 -3.45 25.60
N HIS A 879 -13.07 -3.16 24.54
CA HIS A 879 -13.17 -1.81 23.98
C HIS A 879 -13.69 -0.80 25.02
N LEU A 880 -14.80 -1.11 25.70
CA LEU A 880 -15.31 -0.27 26.78
C LEU A 880 -14.32 -0.14 27.93
N HIS A 881 -13.59 -1.20 28.26
CA HIS A 881 -12.58 -1.17 29.30
C HIS A 881 -11.47 -0.16 28.98
N ASP A 882 -10.94 -0.20 27.75
CA ASP A 882 -9.89 0.71 27.32
C ASP A 882 -10.37 2.17 27.22
N LEU A 883 -11.62 2.39 26.80
CA LEU A 883 -12.21 3.73 26.75
C LEU A 883 -12.30 4.41 28.13
N ARG A 884 -12.34 3.67 29.23
CA ARG A 884 -12.33 4.24 30.59
C ARG A 884 -11.04 5.01 30.91
N LEU A 885 -9.95 4.76 30.19
CA LEU A 885 -8.72 5.55 30.35
C LEU A 885 -8.91 7.01 29.91
N LEU A 886 -9.99 7.34 29.18
CA LEU A 886 -10.37 8.72 28.90
C LEU A 886 -10.96 9.43 30.13
N ASP A 887 -11.42 8.70 31.16
CA ASP A 887 -11.91 9.30 32.42
C ASP A 887 -10.78 10.00 33.20
N GLU A 888 -9.51 9.69 32.89
CA GLU A 888 -8.33 10.35 33.46
C GLU A 888 -8.07 11.74 32.85
N ILE A 889 -8.80 12.09 31.79
CA ILE A 889 -8.68 13.35 31.05
C ILE A 889 -9.84 14.27 31.45
N ASP A 890 -9.54 15.54 31.71
CA ASP A 890 -10.56 16.56 31.96
C ASP A 890 -11.25 16.95 30.64
N LEU A 891 -12.33 16.23 30.30
CA LEU A 891 -13.11 16.45 29.08
C LEU A 891 -14.07 17.62 29.25
N SER A 892 -14.17 18.47 28.21
CA SER A 892 -15.23 19.48 28.14
C SER A 892 -16.62 18.83 27.97
N ASP A 893 -17.70 19.50 28.39
CA ASP A 893 -19.07 18.94 28.25
C ASP A 893 -19.37 18.40 26.84
N PRO A 894 -19.03 19.10 25.73
CA PRO A 894 -19.25 18.56 24.38
C PRO A 894 -18.40 17.32 24.04
N ASP A 895 -17.18 17.21 24.59
CA ASP A 895 -16.30 16.05 24.38
C ASP A 895 -16.81 14.84 25.17
N ALA A 896 -17.29 15.08 26.38
CA ALA A 896 -17.97 14.08 27.19
C ALA A 896 -19.23 13.57 26.47
N ASP A 897 -20.08 14.45 25.94
CA ASP A 897 -21.30 14.06 25.21
C ASP A 897 -20.99 13.14 24.01
N ARG A 898 -19.92 13.42 23.27
CA ARG A 898 -19.46 12.57 22.15
C ARG A 898 -19.02 11.19 22.60
N LEU A 899 -18.24 11.14 23.67
CA LEU A 899 -17.82 9.87 24.26
C LEU A 899 -19.04 9.06 24.73
N HIS A 900 -20.01 9.72 25.39
CA HIS A 900 -21.25 9.08 25.82
C HIS A 900 -22.08 8.54 24.65
N GLU A 901 -22.20 9.28 23.54
CA GLU A 901 -22.91 8.81 22.35
C GLU A 901 -22.23 7.55 21.76
N HIS A 902 -20.90 7.55 21.67
CA HIS A 902 -20.14 6.39 21.19
C HIS A 902 -20.29 5.18 22.13
N VAL A 903 -20.11 5.38 23.44
CA VAL A 903 -20.31 4.35 24.47
C VAL A 903 -21.72 3.78 24.40
N GLY A 904 -22.75 4.61 24.22
CA GLY A 904 -24.14 4.16 24.09
C GLY A 904 -24.35 3.20 22.91
N LYS A 905 -23.75 3.49 21.74
CA LYS A 905 -23.79 2.59 20.57
C LYS A 905 -23.11 1.26 20.84
N ILE A 906 -21.96 1.30 21.51
CA ILE A 906 -21.20 0.10 21.89
C ILE A 906 -21.99 -0.75 22.89
N VAL A 907 -22.54 -0.13 23.95
CA VAL A 907 -23.33 -0.82 24.97
C VAL A 907 -24.56 -1.49 24.35
N SER A 908 -25.31 -0.82 23.47
CA SER A 908 -26.45 -1.43 22.79
C SER A 908 -26.05 -2.65 21.95
N THR A 909 -24.93 -2.56 21.23
CA THR A 909 -24.41 -3.68 20.43
C THR A 909 -23.91 -4.84 21.31
N LEU A 910 -23.34 -4.51 22.48
CA LEU A 910 -22.88 -5.47 23.47
C LEU A 910 -24.06 -6.20 24.12
N GLU A 911 -25.14 -5.50 24.45
CA GLU A 911 -26.38 -6.11 24.97
C GLU A 911 -26.96 -7.14 23.99
N GLU A 912 -27.05 -6.80 22.70
CA GLU A 912 -27.52 -7.71 21.66
C GLU A 912 -26.64 -8.97 21.53
N ALA A 913 -25.31 -8.77 21.47
CA ALA A 913 -24.36 -9.87 21.36
C ALA A 913 -24.41 -10.78 22.60
N PHE A 914 -24.40 -10.18 23.80
CA PHE A 914 -24.46 -10.89 25.06
C PHE A 914 -25.77 -11.67 25.21
N GLN A 915 -26.92 -11.06 24.87
CA GLN A 915 -28.21 -11.73 24.91
C GLN A 915 -28.26 -12.93 23.94
N THR A 916 -27.73 -12.77 22.73
CA THR A 916 -27.61 -13.87 21.75
C THR A 916 -26.80 -15.04 22.31
N THR A 917 -25.71 -14.75 23.04
CA THR A 917 -24.93 -15.79 23.73
C THR A 917 -25.72 -16.46 24.85
N LEU A 918 -26.45 -15.70 25.67
CA LEU A 918 -27.28 -16.24 26.76
C LEU A 918 -28.42 -17.11 26.25
N ASP A 919 -29.13 -16.66 25.21
CA ASP A 919 -30.22 -17.42 24.58
C ASP A 919 -29.71 -18.76 24.06
N SER A 920 -28.52 -18.76 23.42
CA SER A 920 -27.88 -19.99 22.94
C SER A 920 -27.53 -20.94 24.10
N LEU A 921 -26.97 -20.42 25.20
CA LEU A 921 -26.67 -21.23 26.39
C LEU A 921 -27.94 -21.82 27.01
N TYR A 922 -29.02 -21.03 27.09
CA TYR A 922 -30.31 -21.49 27.61
C TYR A 922 -30.89 -22.61 26.74
N ASP A 923 -30.90 -22.41 25.41
CA ASP A 923 -31.34 -23.42 24.44
C ASP A 923 -30.55 -24.73 24.60
N TRP A 924 -29.23 -24.66 24.73
CA TRP A 924 -28.39 -25.85 24.87
C TRP A 924 -28.56 -26.56 26.21
N THR A 925 -28.74 -25.82 27.30
CA THR A 925 -29.01 -26.39 28.63
C THR A 925 -30.31 -27.19 28.63
N ASN A 926 -31.34 -26.69 27.93
CA ASN A 926 -32.61 -27.40 27.78
C ASN A 926 -32.56 -28.54 26.76
N MET A 927 -31.76 -28.38 25.70
CA MET A 927 -31.63 -29.37 24.63
C MET A 927 -30.82 -30.61 25.04
N PHE A 928 -29.87 -30.45 25.96
CA PHE A 928 -29.00 -31.51 26.47
C PHE A 928 -28.98 -31.54 28.00
N PRO A 929 -30.09 -31.97 28.65
CA PRO A 929 -30.17 -32.02 30.11
C PRO A 929 -29.20 -33.04 30.72
N LEU A 930 -28.88 -32.86 32.01
CA LEU A 930 -28.02 -33.78 32.77
C LEU A 930 -28.71 -35.14 32.94
N GLU A 931 -28.08 -36.19 32.43
CA GLU A 931 -28.47 -37.58 32.67
C GLU A 931 -27.45 -38.23 33.63
N GLU A 932 -27.86 -38.52 34.87
CA GLU A 932 -26.96 -39.02 35.94
C GLU A 932 -26.14 -40.25 35.52
N ASN A 933 -26.75 -41.22 34.84
CA ASN A 933 -26.05 -42.43 34.39
C ASN A 933 -24.98 -42.14 33.34
N SER A 934 -25.22 -41.17 32.43
CA SER A 934 -24.25 -40.74 31.41
C SER A 934 -23.11 -39.96 32.05
N TYR A 935 -23.43 -39.05 32.97
CA TYR A 935 -22.46 -38.26 33.71
C TYR A 935 -21.50 -39.11 34.55
N LEU A 936 -21.99 -40.15 35.22
CA LEU A 936 -21.13 -41.04 36.02
C LEU A 936 -20.26 -41.98 35.17
N SER A 937 -20.59 -42.21 33.90
CA SER A 937 -19.93 -43.21 33.05
C SER A 937 -19.09 -42.63 31.90
N SER A 938 -19.13 -41.32 31.67
CA SER A 938 -18.42 -40.67 30.56
C SER A 938 -17.63 -39.44 31.02
N GLU A 939 -16.31 -39.49 30.86
CA GLU A 939 -15.43 -38.34 31.12
C GLU A 939 -15.77 -37.14 30.21
N GLU A 940 -16.19 -37.38 28.96
CA GLU A 940 -16.64 -36.31 28.06
C GLU A 940 -17.89 -35.60 28.59
N GLU A 941 -18.80 -36.36 29.21
CA GLU A 941 -20.04 -35.81 29.77
C GLU A 941 -19.75 -35.01 31.05
N GLN A 942 -18.83 -35.48 31.88
CA GLN A 942 -18.34 -34.74 33.06
C GLN A 942 -17.71 -33.41 32.63
N ALA A 943 -16.77 -33.47 31.69
CA ALA A 943 -16.09 -32.28 31.15
C ALA A 943 -17.08 -31.29 30.51
N TYR A 944 -18.13 -31.77 29.85
CA TYR A 944 -19.16 -30.89 29.24
C TYR A 944 -19.88 -30.08 30.32
N PHE A 945 -20.37 -30.74 31.37
CA PHE A 945 -21.10 -30.06 32.43
C PHE A 945 -20.19 -29.18 33.29
N GLU A 946 -18.94 -29.60 33.54
CA GLU A 946 -17.94 -28.76 34.21
C GLU A 946 -17.67 -27.46 33.43
N ALA A 947 -17.42 -27.56 32.11
CA ALA A 947 -17.20 -26.40 31.25
C ALA A 947 -18.45 -25.52 31.15
N MET A 948 -19.64 -26.11 31.01
CA MET A 948 -20.92 -25.38 30.97
C MET A 948 -21.19 -24.62 32.29
N ILE A 949 -20.97 -25.26 33.44
CA ILE A 949 -21.11 -24.64 34.76
C ILE A 949 -20.10 -23.50 34.90
N ALA A 950 -18.85 -23.70 34.51
CA ALA A 950 -17.82 -22.65 34.55
C ALA A 950 -18.21 -21.45 33.66
N VAL A 951 -18.63 -21.69 32.41
CA VAL A 951 -19.13 -20.64 31.51
C VAL A 951 -20.30 -19.90 32.14
N SER A 952 -21.34 -20.62 32.61
CA SER A 952 -22.52 -19.99 33.22
C SER A 952 -22.20 -19.15 34.46
N LYS A 953 -21.18 -19.54 35.23
CA LYS A 953 -20.72 -18.82 36.41
C LYS A 953 -19.99 -17.53 36.03
N TYR A 954 -19.10 -17.57 35.04
CA TYR A 954 -18.18 -16.47 34.75
C TYR A 954 -18.61 -15.55 33.60
N ILE A 955 -19.61 -15.94 32.79
CA ILE A 955 -20.05 -15.11 31.66
C ILE A 955 -20.75 -13.82 32.09
N PHE A 956 -21.39 -13.80 33.26
CA PHE A 956 -22.07 -12.61 33.79
C PHE A 956 -21.09 -11.58 34.36
N PRO A 957 -21.37 -10.27 34.24
CA PRO A 957 -20.50 -9.21 34.78
C PRO A 957 -20.29 -9.26 36.29
N GLN A 958 -21.28 -9.76 37.02
CA GLN A 958 -21.22 -9.97 38.46
C GLN A 958 -21.72 -11.38 38.80
N PRO A 959 -21.37 -11.94 39.98
CA PRO A 959 -21.90 -13.24 40.41
C PRO A 959 -23.42 -13.22 40.43
N LYS A 960 -24.04 -14.11 39.64
CA LYS A 960 -25.49 -14.31 39.69
C LYS A 960 -25.86 -14.94 41.04
N GLY A 961 -26.68 -14.25 41.83
CA GLY A 961 -27.29 -14.82 43.03
C GLY A 961 -28.41 -15.82 42.69
N ASN A 962 -29.16 -16.30 43.68
CA ASN A 962 -30.32 -17.19 43.48
C ASN A 962 -31.57 -16.49 42.92
N GLU A 963 -31.44 -15.30 42.34
CA GLU A 963 -32.58 -14.52 41.84
C GLU A 963 -32.97 -14.94 40.42
N GLU A 964 -34.24 -15.31 40.23
CA GLU A 964 -34.79 -15.79 38.96
C GLU A 964 -34.88 -14.69 37.87
N ASN A 965 -34.90 -13.40 38.25
CA ASN A 965 -35.02 -12.24 37.36
C ASN A 965 -33.79 -11.33 37.39
N TYR A 966 -32.62 -11.86 37.04
CA TYR A 966 -31.38 -11.08 36.99
C TYR A 966 -31.31 -10.21 35.72
N GLN A 967 -31.63 -8.92 35.83
CA GLN A 967 -31.41 -7.93 34.77
C GLN A 967 -30.02 -7.29 34.92
N VAL A 968 -29.18 -7.44 33.91
CA VAL A 968 -27.86 -6.80 33.85
C VAL A 968 -28.02 -5.40 33.25
N ILE A 969 -27.72 -4.36 34.02
CA ILE A 969 -27.53 -3.01 33.48
C ILE A 969 -26.04 -2.85 33.18
N ILE A 970 -25.66 -2.80 31.90
CA ILE A 970 -24.26 -2.64 31.50
C ILE A 970 -23.84 -1.18 31.64
N ASN A 971 -22.85 -0.91 32.49
CA ASN A 971 -22.27 0.43 32.66
C ASN A 971 -20.75 0.37 32.85
N MET A 972 -20.05 1.51 32.72
CA MET A 972 -18.58 1.56 32.76
C MET A 972 -17.96 1.06 34.08
N GLN A 973 -18.69 1.13 35.20
CA GLN A 973 -18.18 0.69 36.50
C GLN A 973 -18.03 -0.83 36.60
N ILE A 974 -18.93 -1.59 35.97
CA ILE A 974 -18.89 -3.06 36.04
C ILE A 974 -17.93 -3.70 35.04
N ILE A 975 -17.48 -2.95 34.01
CA ILE A 975 -16.64 -3.46 32.92
C ILE A 975 -15.32 -4.05 33.42
N ALA A 976 -14.60 -3.40 34.36
CA ALA A 976 -13.33 -3.94 34.87
C ALA A 976 -13.49 -5.28 35.60
N GLY A 977 -14.54 -5.40 36.41
CA GLY A 977 -14.86 -6.68 37.06
C GLY A 977 -15.26 -7.75 36.03
N TRP A 978 -15.93 -7.35 34.95
CA TRP A 978 -16.36 -8.27 33.91
C TRP A 978 -15.20 -8.82 33.08
N VAL A 979 -14.21 -8.00 32.70
CA VAL A 979 -13.00 -8.44 31.97
C VAL A 979 -12.32 -9.61 32.67
N GLU A 980 -12.08 -9.52 33.99
CA GLU A 980 -11.42 -10.58 34.75
C GLU A 980 -12.26 -11.88 34.80
N ARG A 981 -13.58 -11.76 34.85
CA ARG A 981 -14.47 -12.94 34.79
C ARG A 981 -14.48 -13.55 33.39
N LEU A 982 -14.53 -12.72 32.35
CA LEU A 982 -14.50 -13.16 30.96
C LEU A 982 -13.18 -13.84 30.60
N LYS A 983 -12.04 -13.44 31.17
CA LYS A 983 -10.77 -14.19 31.04
C LYS A 983 -10.93 -15.65 31.47
N VAL A 984 -11.54 -15.89 32.64
CA VAL A 984 -11.81 -17.24 33.14
C VAL A 984 -12.89 -17.94 32.30
N CYS A 985 -13.92 -17.22 31.87
CA CYS A 985 -14.96 -17.75 30.98
C CYS A 985 -14.37 -18.24 29.65
N THR A 986 -13.49 -17.46 29.03
CA THR A 986 -12.86 -17.77 27.73
C THR A 986 -12.02 -19.04 27.79
N GLN A 987 -11.33 -19.30 28.91
CA GLN A 987 -10.60 -20.55 29.13
C GLN A 987 -11.52 -21.79 29.07
N ASN A 988 -12.79 -21.64 29.43
CA ASN A 988 -13.77 -22.73 29.44
C ASN A 988 -14.67 -22.75 28.20
N TRP A 989 -14.86 -21.61 27.54
CA TRP A 989 -15.73 -21.46 26.37
C TRP A 989 -15.31 -22.37 25.21
N ALA A 990 -14.02 -22.41 24.87
CA ALA A 990 -13.52 -23.25 23.79
C ALA A 990 -13.78 -24.74 24.05
N ALA A 991 -13.53 -25.21 25.28
CA ALA A 991 -13.81 -26.58 25.69
C ALA A 991 -15.31 -26.90 25.61
N PHE A 992 -16.17 -26.00 26.09
CA PHE A 992 -17.62 -26.13 26.04
C PHE A 992 -18.14 -26.25 24.60
N ILE A 993 -17.72 -25.37 23.69
CA ILE A 993 -18.13 -25.37 22.28
C ILE A 993 -17.70 -26.65 21.56
N LEU A 994 -16.48 -27.15 21.83
CA LEU A 994 -16.00 -28.42 21.29
C LEU A 994 -16.86 -29.60 21.76
N LEU A 995 -17.13 -29.69 23.06
CA LEU A 995 -17.93 -30.77 23.64
C LEU A 995 -19.40 -30.71 23.18
N LEU A 996 -19.97 -29.51 23.09
CA LEU A 996 -21.29 -29.26 22.53
C LEU A 996 -21.41 -29.73 21.07
N SER A 997 -20.40 -29.43 20.25
CA SER A 997 -20.34 -29.90 18.87
C SER A 997 -20.41 -31.43 18.81
N GLY A 998 -19.75 -32.13 19.74
CA GLY A 998 -19.86 -33.59 19.88
C GLY A 998 -21.27 -34.07 20.19
N LYS A 999 -22.01 -33.37 21.07
CA LYS A 999 -23.42 -33.67 21.36
C LYS A 999 -24.32 -33.47 20.14
N TYR A 1000 -24.11 -32.41 19.37
CA TYR A 1000 -24.81 -32.19 18.10
C TYR A 1000 -24.54 -33.32 17.10
N MET A 1001 -23.28 -33.74 16.93
CA MET A 1001 -22.92 -34.88 16.07
C MET A 1001 -23.63 -36.16 16.50
N ARG A 1002 -23.69 -36.45 17.81
CA ARG A 1002 -24.38 -37.65 18.33
C ARG A 1002 -25.89 -37.61 18.08
N LYS A 1003 -26.51 -36.43 18.18
CA LYS A 1003 -27.96 -36.24 17.99
C LYS A 1003 -28.36 -36.34 16.52
N TYR A 1004 -27.65 -35.66 15.62
CA TYR A 1004 -28.02 -35.53 14.20
C TYR A 1004 -27.28 -36.50 13.28
N GLY A 1005 -26.09 -36.98 13.68
CA GLY A 1005 -25.32 -37.97 12.92
C GLY A 1005 -25.85 -39.40 13.00
N LYS A 1006 -26.78 -39.71 13.91
CA LYS A 1006 -27.49 -41.01 13.96
C LYS A 1006 -28.69 -41.09 12.99
N ILE A 1007 -29.00 -40.01 12.27
CA ILE A 1007 -30.14 -39.93 11.32
C ILE A 1007 -29.70 -40.34 9.89
N ALA A 1008 -28.44 -40.73 9.68
CA ALA A 1008 -27.90 -41.22 8.39
C ALA A 1008 -27.63 -42.73 8.40
#